data_AF-A0A7J7CHM1-F1
#
_entry.id   AF-A0A7J7CHM1-F1
#
_cell.length_a   1.000
_cell.length_b   1.000
_cell.length_c   1.000
_cell.angle_alpha   90.00
_cell.angle_beta   90.00
_cell.angle_gamma   90.00
#
_symmetry.space_group_name_H-M   'P 1'
#
loop_
_entity.id
_entity.type
_entity.pdbx_description
1 polymer ?
#
loop_
_entity_poly.entity_id
_entity_poly.type
_entity_poly.pdbx_seq_one_letter_code
_entity_poly.pdbx_strand_id
1 'polypeptide(L)'
;MSNITDHDGYAALKLFDQGYSYTYDDVIFLPHYIDFPTDAVSLSTRLSRNIALSVPCVASPMDTVTEPHMAASMASIGGIGIIHSNVTPSSQAAMVRHAKSRRLPIFSNPVFASPDSRRHFDDFDDKSSCILVTESGAGHSKLLGCAWKRDWLDLKNRDAKVSEYMQSIERSSVCVPWNCDLGEIDGILEEKKRDFVVLEKEDGEVVDVVTKEVVERLKGYPRLLGKGSVGPDGKWIVGAAMGTRESDKERLEHLVKAGTNVVVLDSSQGNSIYQIEMIKYVKRTYPELDVIGGNVVTVAQAKNLIEAGVDGLRVGMGSGSICTTQEVCAVGRGQATAVYKVSSIAAQSGVPVIADGGISNSGHIVKALVLGASTVMMGSFLAGSTEAPGAYEYQNGCRVKKYRGMGSLEAMTKGSDARYLGDTAKLKIAQGVVGAVADKGSVLKFLPYTLQAVKQGFQDLGASSMDLAHDLLRSGALRLEVRTGAAQVEGIAKVILKKGKIQLFKDGSPMVYSGAVDRIIGRPPPETGDIVLVADGTQKPIGWGLYNSISMFCVRLMQLEEEASRDPSCALNMETLIETRILEARELRKSLGLPSANTSAYRLVNSEGDRLSGLIVDVFGDIAVIASSAAWVEKYKPELEACIHRLDEINHINWRPSVEMLKEEGMDVSNLKEMHQHTCPERIKVVENGIFYAVSMKGQKTGFYADQRKNRQFISTISNGKKVLDMCCYSGGFALNALRGGAAHVTGVDTSLPALGLARENVVLNNLDPERILFLKEDATEFMKGALSRSESWDLVILDPPKLAPRKKVLQSASGMYRNLNSLAMRLTKRGGLLMTCSCSGAMTQSGMFFRILQGAASTAGRKITILRQAGAACDHPIDPSYPEGAYLSNILLRVL
;
A
#
# COMPACT_ATOMS: atom_id res chain seq x y z
N MET A 1 -9.72 -56.62 -4.72
CA MET A 1 -10.83 -55.64 -4.58
C MET A 1 -10.86 -54.84 -5.86
N SER A 2 -11.97 -54.98 -6.58
CA SER A 2 -12.22 -54.51 -7.94
C SER A 2 -12.48 -52.99 -8.00
N ASN A 3 -11.76 -52.31 -8.91
CA ASN A 3 -12.09 -51.07 -9.62
C ASN A 3 -13.17 -50.15 -9.01
N ILE A 4 -12.88 -49.55 -7.86
CA ILE A 4 -13.46 -48.26 -7.52
C ILE A 4 -12.38 -47.23 -7.86
N THR A 5 -12.58 -46.48 -8.94
CA THR A 5 -11.77 -45.29 -9.22
C THR A 5 -12.21 -44.19 -8.28
N ASP A 6 -11.74 -44.24 -7.03
CA ASP A 6 -11.91 -43.18 -6.03
C ASP A 6 -11.07 -41.97 -6.46
N HIS A 7 -11.61 -41.15 -7.35
CA HIS A 7 -10.93 -39.95 -7.85
C HIS A 7 -11.73 -38.71 -7.48
N ASP A 8 -11.33 -38.10 -6.36
CA ASP A 8 -11.74 -36.75 -5.98
C ASP A 8 -11.07 -35.69 -6.87
N GLY A 9 -11.67 -34.50 -6.90
CA GLY A 9 -11.22 -33.39 -7.75
C GLY A 9 -11.38 -33.65 -9.26
N TYR A 10 -10.78 -32.77 -10.06
CA TYR A 10 -10.89 -32.75 -11.52
C TYR A 10 -9.55 -32.99 -12.20
N ALA A 11 -9.55 -33.74 -13.30
CA ALA A 11 -8.42 -33.74 -14.23
C ALA A 11 -8.29 -32.36 -14.88
N ALA A 12 -7.08 -31.93 -15.22
CA ALA A 12 -6.82 -30.62 -15.81
C ALA A 12 -7.65 -30.37 -17.07
N LEU A 13 -7.72 -31.35 -17.99
CA LEU A 13 -8.52 -31.25 -19.21
C LEU A 13 -9.99 -30.96 -18.90
N LYS A 14 -10.56 -31.72 -17.96
CA LYS A 14 -11.95 -31.54 -17.53
C LYS A 14 -12.18 -30.19 -16.87
N LEU A 15 -11.21 -29.65 -16.11
CA LEU A 15 -11.34 -28.36 -15.44
C LEU A 15 -11.25 -27.18 -16.42
N PHE A 16 -10.26 -27.18 -17.32
CA PHE A 16 -10.02 -26.07 -18.24
C PHE A 16 -10.92 -26.05 -19.48
N ASP A 17 -11.74 -27.09 -19.70
CA ASP A 17 -12.74 -27.15 -20.78
C ASP A 17 -14.18 -26.89 -20.31
N GLN A 18 -14.40 -26.47 -19.06
CA GLN A 18 -15.74 -26.13 -18.55
C GLN A 18 -16.29 -24.79 -19.06
N GLY A 19 -15.53 -24.06 -19.89
CA GLY A 19 -15.93 -22.75 -20.42
C GLY A 19 -15.56 -21.56 -19.53
N TYR A 20 -14.93 -21.79 -18.37
CA TYR A 20 -14.40 -20.74 -17.50
C TYR A 20 -12.93 -20.44 -17.79
N SER A 21 -12.48 -19.25 -17.39
CA SER A 21 -11.08 -18.84 -17.41
C SER A 21 -10.60 -18.59 -15.98
N TYR A 22 -9.58 -19.33 -15.57
CA TYR A 22 -8.97 -19.30 -14.24
C TYR A 22 -7.61 -18.59 -14.23
N THR A 23 -7.33 -17.92 -13.12
CA THR A 23 -6.01 -17.42 -12.70
C THR A 23 -5.35 -18.44 -11.75
N TYR A 24 -4.17 -18.11 -11.21
CA TYR A 24 -3.48 -19.01 -10.30
C TYR A 24 -4.24 -19.19 -8.97
N ASP A 25 -4.85 -18.15 -8.41
CA ASP A 25 -5.53 -18.23 -7.11
C ASP A 25 -6.81 -19.07 -7.16
N ASP A 26 -7.45 -19.15 -8.33
CA ASP A 26 -8.68 -19.90 -8.55
C ASP A 26 -8.49 -21.43 -8.52
N VAL A 27 -7.26 -21.93 -8.68
CA VAL A 27 -6.97 -23.37 -8.76
C VAL A 27 -6.02 -23.83 -7.66
N ILE A 28 -6.25 -25.03 -7.14
CA ILE A 28 -5.34 -25.75 -6.25
C ILE A 28 -5.15 -27.17 -6.75
N PHE A 29 -3.99 -27.76 -6.48
CA PHE A 29 -3.75 -29.18 -6.75
C PHE A 29 -3.98 -29.97 -5.48
N LEU A 30 -4.53 -31.18 -5.63
CA LEU A 30 -4.61 -32.13 -4.54
C LEU A 30 -3.25 -32.82 -4.35
N PRO A 31 -2.87 -33.14 -3.09
CA PRO A 31 -1.62 -33.84 -2.82
C PRO A 31 -1.61 -35.24 -3.43
N HIS A 32 -0.41 -35.76 -3.68
CA HIS A 32 -0.20 -37.11 -4.21
C HIS A 32 0.72 -37.92 -3.29
N TYR A 33 0.87 -39.22 -3.58
CA TYR A 33 1.80 -40.10 -2.88
C TYR A 33 3.26 -39.61 -2.97
N ILE A 34 3.98 -39.64 -1.84
CA ILE A 34 5.36 -39.16 -1.69
C ILE A 34 6.26 -40.32 -1.24
N ASP A 35 7.30 -40.62 -2.02
CA ASP A 35 8.32 -41.63 -1.74
C ASP A 35 9.76 -41.11 -1.87
N PHE A 36 9.94 -39.79 -1.96
CA PHE A 36 11.24 -39.13 -2.06
C PHE A 36 11.34 -37.88 -1.16
N PRO A 37 12.54 -37.47 -0.72
CA PRO A 37 12.75 -36.24 0.03
C PRO A 37 12.72 -34.99 -0.87
N THR A 38 12.42 -33.82 -0.30
CA THR A 38 12.38 -32.52 -1.01
C THR A 38 13.65 -32.22 -1.80
N ASP A 39 14.82 -32.59 -1.25
CA ASP A 39 16.12 -32.33 -1.87
C ASP A 39 16.34 -33.11 -3.17
N ALA A 40 15.62 -34.24 -3.35
CA ALA A 40 15.66 -35.03 -4.58
C ALA A 40 14.88 -34.38 -5.73
N VAL A 41 14.07 -33.33 -5.46
CA VAL A 41 13.30 -32.63 -6.49
C VAL A 41 14.23 -31.84 -7.42
N SER A 42 14.19 -32.19 -8.70
CA SER A 42 14.89 -31.47 -9.77
C SER A 42 13.97 -30.46 -10.45
N LEU A 43 14.36 -29.18 -10.40
CA LEU A 43 13.68 -28.10 -11.11
C LEU A 43 14.38 -27.73 -12.43
N SER A 44 15.34 -28.55 -12.87
CA SER A 44 16.02 -28.37 -14.16
C SER A 44 15.01 -28.39 -15.30
N THR A 45 15.17 -27.51 -16.28
CA THR A 45 14.19 -27.28 -17.33
C THR A 45 14.85 -26.68 -18.57
N ARG A 46 14.05 -26.35 -19.60
CA ARG A 46 14.49 -25.65 -20.81
C ARG A 46 13.77 -24.30 -20.93
N LEU A 47 14.52 -23.25 -21.23
CA LEU A 47 13.98 -21.94 -21.57
C LEU A 47 13.40 -21.92 -22.99
N SER A 48 14.12 -22.58 -23.90
CA SER A 48 13.87 -22.70 -25.33
C SER A 48 14.42 -24.06 -25.80
N ARG A 49 14.27 -24.39 -27.07
CA ARG A 49 14.70 -25.69 -27.61
C ARG A 49 16.13 -26.03 -27.25
N ASN A 50 17.07 -25.09 -27.22
CA ASN A 50 18.49 -25.40 -27.03
C ASN A 50 19.08 -24.87 -25.71
N ILE A 51 18.32 -24.13 -24.91
CA ILE A 51 18.84 -23.52 -23.67
C ILE A 51 18.28 -24.22 -22.44
N ALA A 52 19.15 -24.96 -21.74
CA ALA A 52 18.85 -25.57 -20.45
C ALA A 52 19.08 -24.57 -19.30
N LEU A 53 18.23 -24.65 -18.28
CA LEU A 53 18.35 -23.93 -17.01
C LEU A 53 18.31 -24.93 -15.86
N SER A 54 19.06 -24.65 -14.79
CA SER A 54 19.00 -25.48 -13.58
C SER A 54 17.88 -25.05 -12.63
N VAL A 55 17.37 -23.81 -12.78
CA VAL A 55 16.15 -23.35 -12.11
C VAL A 55 15.22 -22.64 -13.10
N PRO A 56 13.89 -22.74 -12.93
CA PRO A 56 12.91 -22.31 -13.93
C PRO A 56 12.59 -20.81 -13.83
N CYS A 57 13.57 -19.96 -13.53
CA CYS A 57 13.37 -18.54 -13.22
C CYS A 57 13.96 -17.63 -14.30
N VAL A 58 13.12 -16.73 -14.83
CA VAL A 58 13.48 -15.76 -15.86
C VAL A 58 13.18 -14.34 -15.36
N ALA A 59 14.15 -13.43 -15.41
CA ALA A 59 13.90 -12.01 -15.12
C ALA A 59 13.35 -11.28 -16.35
N SER A 60 12.26 -10.53 -16.14
CA SER A 60 11.49 -9.89 -17.22
C SER A 60 12.26 -8.76 -17.92
N PRO A 61 12.13 -8.57 -19.25
CA PRO A 61 12.81 -7.51 -20.00
C PRO A 61 12.19 -6.13 -19.77
N MET A 62 12.38 -5.60 -18.58
CA MET A 62 11.87 -4.28 -18.16
C MET A 62 13.01 -3.41 -17.63
N ASP A 63 12.96 -2.11 -17.93
CA ASP A 63 13.95 -1.11 -17.50
C ASP A 63 13.97 -0.83 -15.99
N THR A 64 13.09 -1.50 -15.23
CA THR A 64 13.03 -1.49 -13.76
C THR A 64 13.30 -2.88 -13.17
N VAL A 65 13.73 -3.85 -14.00
CA VAL A 65 13.98 -5.23 -13.56
C VAL A 65 15.32 -5.75 -14.06
N THR A 66 15.57 -5.74 -15.38
CA THR A 66 16.70 -6.51 -15.94
C THR A 66 17.67 -5.66 -16.75
N GLU A 67 18.75 -5.31 -16.07
CA GLU A 67 19.99 -4.76 -16.62
C GLU A 67 21.15 -5.76 -16.40
N PRO A 68 22.43 -5.44 -16.71
CA PRO A 68 23.52 -6.41 -16.57
C PRO A 68 23.61 -7.05 -15.19
N HIS A 69 23.19 -6.30 -14.16
CA HIS A 69 23.27 -6.74 -12.79
C HIS A 69 22.38 -7.94 -12.49
N MET A 70 21.07 -7.73 -12.68
CA MET A 70 20.07 -8.79 -12.62
C MET A 70 20.43 -9.96 -13.56
N ALA A 71 20.89 -9.70 -14.79
CA ALA A 71 21.18 -10.76 -15.75
C ALA A 71 22.27 -11.73 -15.26
N ALA A 72 23.40 -11.22 -14.76
CA ALA A 72 24.47 -12.07 -14.23
C ALA A 72 24.06 -12.79 -12.94
N SER A 73 23.34 -12.12 -12.03
CA SER A 73 22.89 -12.73 -10.78
C SER A 73 21.87 -13.85 -11.03
N MET A 74 20.95 -13.66 -11.96
CA MET A 74 20.00 -14.70 -12.38
C MET A 74 20.73 -15.89 -13.02
N ALA A 75 21.70 -15.65 -13.89
CA ALA A 75 22.50 -16.72 -14.47
C ALA A 75 23.27 -17.50 -13.39
N SER A 76 23.86 -16.84 -12.40
CA SER A 76 24.62 -17.52 -11.35
C SER A 76 23.79 -18.46 -10.47
N ILE A 77 22.51 -18.14 -10.25
CA ILE A 77 21.60 -18.98 -9.45
C ILE A 77 20.95 -20.08 -10.29
N GLY A 78 21.29 -20.18 -11.57
CA GLY A 78 20.78 -21.20 -12.48
C GLY A 78 19.61 -20.78 -13.38
N GLY A 79 19.19 -19.52 -13.30
CA GLY A 79 18.14 -18.94 -14.13
C GLY A 79 18.73 -18.17 -15.31
N ILE A 80 18.00 -17.15 -15.78
CA ILE A 80 18.46 -16.22 -16.82
C ILE A 80 17.78 -14.85 -16.68
N GLY A 81 18.48 -13.78 -17.06
CA GLY A 81 17.86 -12.46 -17.26
C GLY A 81 17.73 -12.10 -18.73
N ILE A 82 16.61 -11.48 -19.11
CA ILE A 82 16.40 -10.92 -20.44
C ILE A 82 16.58 -9.40 -20.38
N ILE A 83 17.62 -8.86 -21.02
CA ILE A 83 17.91 -7.42 -21.01
C ILE A 83 16.87 -6.66 -21.85
N HIS A 84 16.29 -5.59 -21.31
CA HIS A 84 15.25 -4.80 -21.98
C HIS A 84 15.76 -4.06 -23.22
N SER A 85 14.85 -3.67 -24.11
CA SER A 85 15.15 -2.96 -25.37
C SER A 85 14.97 -1.44 -25.29
N ASN A 86 14.57 -0.89 -24.13
CA ASN A 86 14.33 0.54 -23.90
C ASN A 86 15.62 1.42 -23.83
N VAL A 87 16.58 1.14 -24.71
CA VAL A 87 17.87 1.82 -24.91
C VAL A 87 18.29 1.66 -26.38
N THR A 88 19.34 2.34 -26.84
CA THR A 88 19.87 2.15 -28.21
C THR A 88 20.39 0.72 -28.43
N PRO A 89 20.43 0.22 -29.68
CA PRO A 89 21.00 -1.08 -30.02
C PRO A 89 22.41 -1.33 -29.47
N SER A 90 23.30 -0.34 -29.61
CA SER A 90 24.69 -0.42 -29.16
C SER A 90 24.81 -0.47 -27.64
N SER A 91 24.01 0.33 -26.92
CA SER A 91 23.95 0.30 -25.45
C SER A 91 23.43 -1.04 -24.92
N GLN A 92 22.37 -1.61 -25.53
CA GLN A 92 21.87 -2.92 -25.15
C GLN A 92 22.92 -4.02 -25.37
N ALA A 93 23.62 -3.99 -26.50
CA ALA A 93 24.72 -4.91 -26.79
C ALA A 93 25.90 -4.75 -25.81
N ALA A 94 26.19 -3.53 -25.35
CA ALA A 94 27.17 -3.29 -24.28
C ALA A 94 26.71 -3.91 -22.95
N MET A 95 25.43 -3.80 -22.60
CA MET A 95 24.86 -4.45 -21.42
C MET A 95 24.98 -5.99 -21.48
N VAL A 96 24.72 -6.60 -22.64
CA VAL A 96 24.94 -8.05 -22.84
C VAL A 96 26.40 -8.42 -22.60
N ARG A 97 27.34 -7.71 -23.25
CA ARG A 97 28.78 -7.97 -23.07
C ARG A 97 29.19 -7.83 -21.61
N HIS A 98 28.67 -6.82 -20.92
CA HIS A 98 28.96 -6.56 -19.51
C HIS A 98 28.46 -7.68 -18.60
N ALA A 99 27.24 -8.18 -18.81
CA ALA A 99 26.73 -9.32 -18.05
C ALA A 99 27.55 -10.59 -18.31
N LYS A 100 27.88 -10.87 -19.58
CA LYS A 100 28.65 -12.06 -19.98
C LYS A 100 30.12 -12.03 -19.56
N SER A 101 30.71 -10.86 -19.35
CA SER A 101 32.10 -10.73 -18.91
C SER A 101 32.30 -11.03 -17.43
N ARG A 102 31.21 -11.06 -16.63
CA ARG A 102 31.29 -11.29 -15.18
C ARG A 102 31.57 -12.75 -14.84
N ARG A 103 32.19 -12.95 -13.68
CA ARG A 103 32.41 -14.27 -13.05
C ARG A 103 31.75 -14.42 -11.70
N LEU A 104 31.60 -13.33 -10.96
CA LEU A 104 30.83 -13.32 -9.73
C LEU A 104 29.50 -12.57 -9.93
N PRO A 105 28.43 -12.95 -9.21
CA PRO A 105 27.11 -12.36 -9.40
C PRO A 105 26.88 -11.12 -8.55
N ILE A 106 27.86 -10.72 -7.74
CA ILE A 106 27.80 -9.52 -6.91
C ILE A 106 28.64 -8.43 -7.56
N PHE A 107 28.05 -7.25 -7.61
CA PHE A 107 28.66 -6.06 -8.20
C PHE A 107 29.47 -5.31 -7.17
N SER A 108 30.78 -5.27 -7.41
CA SER A 108 31.62 -4.12 -7.07
C SER A 108 31.55 -3.14 -8.24
N ASN A 109 31.51 -1.84 -7.96
CA ASN A 109 31.65 -0.80 -8.99
C ASN A 109 33.00 -0.11 -8.77
N PRO A 110 34.13 -0.79 -9.05
CA PRO A 110 35.43 -0.21 -8.79
C PRO A 110 35.61 1.06 -9.61
N VAL A 111 36.15 2.10 -8.98
CA VAL A 111 36.46 3.36 -9.64
C VAL A 111 37.80 3.21 -10.36
N PHE A 112 37.81 3.50 -11.66
CA PHE A 112 39.03 3.51 -12.47
C PHE A 112 39.49 4.94 -12.74
N ALA A 113 40.80 5.17 -12.84
CA ALA A 113 41.38 6.45 -13.20
C ALA A 113 42.63 6.26 -14.06
N SER A 114 42.93 7.24 -14.92
CA SER A 114 44.22 7.28 -15.61
C SER A 114 45.27 7.93 -14.70
N PRO A 115 46.57 7.70 -14.93
CA PRO A 115 47.64 8.36 -14.16
C PRO A 115 47.52 9.89 -14.16
N ASP A 116 47.03 10.47 -15.25
CA ASP A 116 46.85 11.92 -15.42
C ASP A 116 45.55 12.49 -14.84
N SER A 117 44.65 11.62 -14.36
CA SER A 117 43.38 12.03 -13.76
C SER A 117 43.61 12.82 -12.47
N ARG A 118 42.71 13.75 -12.18
CA ARG A 118 42.59 14.43 -10.88
C ARG A 118 41.33 13.93 -10.20
N ARG A 119 41.40 13.70 -8.90
CA ARG A 119 40.29 13.13 -8.13
C ARG A 119 39.99 13.98 -6.91
N HIS A 120 38.70 14.14 -6.62
CA HIS A 120 38.17 14.79 -5.44
C HIS A 120 37.76 13.76 -4.38
N PHE A 121 37.51 14.22 -3.16
CA PHE A 121 37.08 13.35 -2.05
C PHE A 121 35.85 12.52 -2.40
N ASP A 122 34.90 13.11 -3.12
CA ASP A 122 33.64 12.50 -3.55
C ASP A 122 33.83 11.46 -4.67
N ASP A 123 35.00 11.41 -5.32
CA ASP A 123 35.32 10.38 -6.31
C ASP A 123 35.68 9.03 -5.64
N PHE A 124 35.96 9.05 -4.33
CA PHE A 124 36.10 7.84 -3.51
C PHE A 124 34.76 7.53 -2.84
N ASP A 125 33.95 6.69 -3.52
CA ASP A 125 32.66 6.18 -3.00
C ASP A 125 32.79 5.73 -1.53
N ASP A 126 31.76 5.93 -0.72
CA ASP A 126 31.76 5.58 0.72
C ASP A 126 32.07 4.08 0.98
N LYS A 127 31.95 3.25 -0.06
CA LYS A 127 32.22 1.81 -0.04
C LYS A 127 33.55 1.40 -0.67
N SER A 128 34.25 2.31 -1.36
CA SER A 128 35.48 2.00 -2.09
C SER A 128 36.66 2.83 -1.55
N SER A 129 37.48 2.21 -0.70
CA SER A 129 38.68 2.85 -0.11
C SER A 129 39.83 3.06 -1.11
N CYS A 130 39.68 2.62 -2.36
CA CYS A 130 40.75 2.50 -3.34
C CYS A 130 40.25 2.73 -4.78
N ILE A 131 41.00 3.50 -5.57
CA ILE A 131 40.82 3.72 -7.00
C ILE A 131 41.87 2.89 -7.76
N LEU A 132 41.45 2.19 -8.80
CA LEU A 132 42.35 1.42 -9.65
C LEU A 132 42.88 2.31 -10.76
N VAL A 133 44.20 2.33 -10.94
CA VAL A 133 44.83 3.14 -11.96
C VAL A 133 45.14 2.28 -13.17
N THR A 134 44.53 2.59 -14.30
CA THR A 134 44.76 1.89 -15.58
C THR A 134 45.27 2.86 -16.63
N GLU A 135 45.94 2.36 -17.67
CA GLU A 135 46.55 3.20 -18.71
C GLU A 135 45.55 4.19 -19.35
N SER A 136 44.36 3.71 -19.71
CA SER A 136 43.28 4.54 -20.28
C SER A 136 42.35 5.18 -19.24
N GLY A 137 42.43 4.74 -17.97
CA GLY A 137 41.47 5.09 -16.93
C GLY A 137 40.12 4.36 -17.01
N ALA A 138 39.96 3.42 -17.93
CA ALA A 138 38.81 2.52 -18.01
C ALA A 138 39.14 1.13 -17.45
N GLY A 139 38.10 0.35 -17.10
CA GLY A 139 38.26 -1.01 -16.57
C GLY A 139 38.88 -2.00 -17.54
N HIS A 140 38.67 -1.86 -18.84
CA HIS A 140 39.24 -2.72 -19.89
C HIS A 140 40.62 -2.25 -20.34
N SER A 141 41.52 -2.02 -19.40
CA SER A 141 42.83 -1.46 -19.67
C SER A 141 43.86 -2.00 -18.68
N LYS A 142 45.14 -1.88 -19.04
CA LYS A 142 46.23 -2.44 -18.26
C LYS A 142 46.33 -1.77 -16.89
N LEU A 143 46.34 -2.57 -15.82
CA LEU A 143 46.51 -2.06 -14.46
C LEU A 143 47.95 -1.55 -14.25
N LEU A 144 48.06 -0.33 -13.75
CA LEU A 144 49.32 0.33 -13.41
C LEU A 144 49.56 0.38 -11.90
N GLY A 145 48.50 0.50 -11.10
CA GLY A 145 48.60 0.60 -9.65
C GLY A 145 47.26 0.92 -9.01
N CYS A 146 47.31 1.38 -7.75
CA CYS A 146 46.11 1.77 -7.00
C CYS A 146 46.33 3.04 -6.17
N ALA A 147 45.28 3.81 -5.99
CA ALA A 147 45.29 5.08 -5.26
C ALA A 147 44.31 4.97 -4.08
N TRP A 148 44.81 5.09 -2.85
CA TRP A 148 43.99 4.92 -1.64
C TRP A 148 43.41 6.24 -1.14
N LYS A 149 42.20 6.17 -0.56
CA LYS A 149 41.54 7.35 0.04
C LYS A 149 42.40 7.99 1.14
N ARG A 150 43.11 7.18 1.94
CA ARG A 150 44.04 7.65 2.98
C ARG A 150 45.23 8.43 2.36
N ASP A 151 45.81 7.89 1.29
CA ASP A 151 46.99 8.49 0.64
C ASP A 151 46.59 9.82 0.00
N TRP A 152 45.38 9.91 -0.57
CA TRP A 152 44.79 11.16 -1.02
C TRP A 152 44.53 12.13 0.13
N LEU A 153 43.99 11.66 1.27
CA LEU A 153 43.72 12.48 2.46
C LEU A 153 44.99 13.13 3.03
N ASP A 154 46.13 12.45 2.92
CA ASP A 154 47.44 12.94 3.39
C ASP A 154 48.11 13.94 2.42
N LEU A 155 47.55 14.17 1.23
CA LEU A 155 48.08 15.15 0.28
C LEU A 155 47.87 16.59 0.75
N LYS A 156 48.97 17.37 0.72
CA LYS A 156 48.93 18.82 0.92
C LYS A 156 48.28 19.56 -0.25
N ASN A 157 48.47 19.07 -1.47
CA ASN A 157 47.85 19.62 -2.68
C ASN A 157 46.69 18.73 -3.13
N ARG A 158 45.46 19.25 -3.06
CA ARG A 158 44.24 18.53 -3.45
C ARG A 158 44.00 18.44 -4.96
N ASP A 159 44.88 19.05 -5.76
CA ASP A 159 44.80 19.08 -7.23
C ASP A 159 45.91 18.25 -7.91
N ALA A 160 46.61 17.40 -7.13
CA ALA A 160 47.65 16.51 -7.60
C ALA A 160 47.11 15.43 -8.56
N LYS A 161 47.91 15.03 -9.55
CA LYS A 161 47.57 13.91 -10.43
C LYS A 161 47.57 12.59 -9.66
N VAL A 162 46.74 11.64 -10.09
CA VAL A 162 46.70 10.27 -9.54
C VAL A 162 48.08 9.61 -9.53
N SER A 163 48.89 9.85 -10.56
CA SER A 163 50.27 9.34 -10.66
C SER A 163 51.19 9.75 -9.50
N GLU A 164 50.89 10.86 -8.80
CA GLU A 164 51.76 11.42 -7.75
C GLU A 164 51.59 10.71 -6.40
N TYR A 165 50.49 9.99 -6.21
CA TYR A 165 50.17 9.31 -4.94
C TYR A 165 49.68 7.87 -5.11
N MET A 166 49.51 7.41 -6.35
CA MET A 166 49.26 5.99 -6.61
C MET A 166 50.44 5.14 -6.14
N GLN A 167 50.14 3.98 -5.59
CA GLN A 167 51.12 2.95 -5.27
C GLN A 167 51.18 1.95 -6.44
N SER A 168 52.40 1.69 -6.93
CA SER A 168 52.65 0.59 -7.86
C SER A 168 52.32 -0.73 -7.15
N ILE A 169 51.40 -1.50 -7.72
CA ILE A 169 51.08 -2.83 -7.21
C ILE A 169 52.04 -3.84 -7.84
N GLU A 170 52.69 -4.66 -7.01
CA GLU A 170 53.36 -5.86 -7.51
C GLU A 170 52.28 -6.83 -8.03
N ARG A 171 52.21 -7.05 -9.36
CA ARG A 171 51.10 -7.76 -10.01
C ARG A 171 50.87 -9.16 -9.42
N SER A 172 51.94 -9.90 -9.14
CA SER A 172 51.92 -11.21 -8.47
C SER A 172 51.19 -11.21 -7.12
N SER A 173 51.08 -10.07 -6.44
CA SER A 173 50.53 -9.94 -5.09
C SER A 173 49.03 -9.62 -5.02
N VAL A 174 48.42 -9.11 -6.10
CA VAL A 174 47.00 -8.65 -6.10
C VAL A 174 46.25 -9.13 -7.34
N CYS A 175 46.94 -9.33 -8.46
CA CYS A 175 46.32 -9.82 -9.67
C CYS A 175 46.21 -11.35 -9.63
N VAL A 176 45.06 -11.85 -10.06
CA VAL A 176 44.79 -13.27 -10.26
C VAL A 176 44.20 -13.48 -11.66
N PRO A 177 44.37 -14.67 -12.25
CA PRO A 177 43.73 -15.00 -13.51
C PRO A 177 42.23 -14.73 -13.47
N TRP A 178 41.71 -14.10 -14.53
CA TRP A 178 40.28 -13.74 -14.61
C TRP A 178 39.31 -14.94 -14.56
N ASN A 179 39.82 -16.15 -14.74
CA ASN A 179 39.07 -17.41 -14.72
C ASN A 179 39.02 -18.08 -13.33
N CYS A 180 39.55 -17.44 -12.27
CA CYS A 180 39.49 -17.98 -10.92
C CYS A 180 38.04 -18.09 -10.39
N ASP A 181 37.77 -19.13 -9.59
CA ASP A 181 36.51 -19.31 -8.89
C ASP A 181 36.48 -18.59 -7.52
N LEU A 182 35.31 -18.60 -6.87
CA LEU A 182 35.13 -17.92 -5.58
C LEU A 182 36.03 -18.50 -4.47
N GLY A 183 36.26 -19.82 -4.47
CA GLY A 183 37.10 -20.49 -3.48
C GLY A 183 38.59 -20.20 -3.68
N GLU A 184 39.04 -20.14 -4.93
CA GLU A 184 40.40 -19.71 -5.28
C GLU A 184 40.62 -18.24 -4.89
N ILE A 185 39.66 -17.36 -5.22
CA ILE A 185 39.72 -15.94 -4.84
C ILE A 185 39.79 -15.80 -3.31
N ASP A 186 38.94 -16.52 -2.59
CA ASP A 186 38.88 -16.52 -1.14
C ASP A 186 40.20 -17.00 -0.50
N GLY A 187 40.73 -18.13 -0.97
CA GLY A 187 42.01 -18.65 -0.51
C GLY A 187 43.16 -17.68 -0.75
N ILE A 188 43.19 -17.00 -1.91
CA ILE A 188 44.22 -16.00 -2.23
C ILE A 188 44.08 -14.76 -1.34
N LEU A 189 42.86 -14.28 -1.08
CA LEU A 189 42.62 -13.15 -0.17
C LEU A 189 43.08 -13.47 1.26
N GLU A 190 42.83 -14.70 1.74
CA GLU A 190 43.28 -15.18 3.05
C GLU A 190 44.81 -15.35 3.12
N GLU A 191 45.41 -16.04 2.14
CA GLU A 191 46.85 -16.30 2.08
C GLU A 191 47.65 -14.99 2.02
N LYS A 192 47.26 -14.08 1.12
CA LYS A 192 47.97 -12.82 0.89
C LYS A 192 47.57 -11.72 1.89
N LYS A 193 46.61 -11.98 2.78
CA LYS A 193 46.05 -11.01 3.75
C LYS A 193 45.68 -9.68 3.10
N ARG A 194 44.94 -9.74 1.99
CA ARG A 194 44.49 -8.57 1.22
C ARG A 194 42.99 -8.39 1.32
N ASP A 195 42.54 -7.14 1.17
CA ASP A 195 41.13 -6.79 1.17
C ASP A 195 40.48 -6.90 -0.21
N PHE A 196 41.27 -7.05 -1.28
CA PHE A 196 40.77 -7.24 -2.64
C PHE A 196 41.78 -7.97 -3.54
N VAL A 197 41.27 -8.53 -4.63
CA VAL A 197 42.05 -9.06 -5.78
C VAL A 197 41.54 -8.44 -7.08
N VAL A 198 42.43 -8.34 -8.06
CA VAL A 198 42.10 -7.89 -9.42
C VAL A 198 42.09 -9.09 -10.35
N LEU A 199 40.98 -9.32 -11.03
CA LEU A 199 40.84 -10.34 -12.06
C LEU A 199 41.41 -9.78 -13.38
N GLU A 200 42.46 -10.39 -13.93
CA GLU A 200 43.08 -9.94 -15.19
C GLU A 200 43.23 -11.04 -16.23
N LYS A 201 43.22 -10.65 -17.51
CA LYS A 201 43.58 -11.52 -18.63
C LYS A 201 45.11 -11.66 -18.76
N GLU A 202 45.54 -12.63 -19.57
CA GLU A 202 46.97 -12.88 -19.83
C GLU A 202 47.71 -11.66 -20.42
N ASP A 203 47.02 -10.83 -21.20
CA ASP A 203 47.53 -9.57 -21.77
C ASP A 203 47.60 -8.41 -20.75
N GLY A 204 47.09 -8.64 -19.53
CA GLY A 204 47.06 -7.68 -18.44
C GLY A 204 45.88 -6.72 -18.42
N GLU A 205 44.86 -6.95 -19.25
CA GLU A 205 43.59 -6.25 -19.18
C GLU A 205 42.84 -6.62 -17.88
N VAL A 206 42.41 -5.62 -17.11
CA VAL A 206 41.54 -5.85 -15.95
C VAL A 206 40.14 -6.24 -16.41
N VAL A 207 39.59 -7.28 -15.80
CA VAL A 207 38.23 -7.78 -16.04
C VAL A 207 37.30 -7.37 -14.91
N ASP A 208 37.75 -7.53 -13.66
CA ASP A 208 36.94 -7.24 -12.47
C ASP A 208 37.79 -7.03 -11.22
N VAL A 209 37.19 -6.52 -10.15
CA VAL A 209 37.81 -6.47 -8.81
C VAL A 209 36.89 -7.04 -7.77
N VAL A 210 37.43 -7.99 -7.00
CA VAL A 210 36.67 -8.71 -5.98
C VAL A 210 37.24 -8.35 -4.61
N THR A 211 36.39 -7.79 -3.76
CA THR A 211 36.76 -7.46 -2.38
C THR A 211 36.44 -8.60 -1.43
N LYS A 212 37.14 -8.65 -0.30
CA LYS A 212 36.86 -9.59 0.79
C LYS A 212 35.42 -9.49 1.30
N GLU A 213 34.88 -8.27 1.41
CA GLU A 213 33.47 -8.06 1.77
C GLU A 213 32.50 -8.73 0.78
N VAL A 214 32.80 -8.66 -0.52
CA VAL A 214 31.99 -9.34 -1.56
C VAL A 214 32.04 -10.85 -1.38
N VAL A 215 33.22 -11.42 -1.10
CA VAL A 215 33.40 -12.85 -0.85
C VAL A 215 32.66 -13.30 0.41
N GLU A 216 32.80 -12.58 1.51
CA GLU A 216 32.09 -12.85 2.77
C GLU A 216 30.57 -12.77 2.59
N ARG A 217 30.08 -11.78 1.82
CA ARG A 217 28.66 -11.66 1.49
C ARG A 217 28.17 -12.84 0.64
N LEU A 218 28.93 -13.27 -0.36
CA LEU A 218 28.62 -14.46 -1.16
C LEU A 218 28.59 -15.73 -0.31
N LYS A 219 29.55 -15.91 0.59
CA LYS A 219 29.59 -17.02 1.55
C LYS A 219 28.37 -17.04 2.49
N GLY A 220 27.86 -15.86 2.84
CA GLY A 220 26.68 -15.70 3.70
C GLY A 220 25.34 -15.99 3.01
N TYR A 221 25.31 -16.15 1.69
CA TYR A 221 24.09 -16.53 0.97
C TYR A 221 23.84 -18.03 1.03
N PRO A 222 22.56 -18.47 0.95
CA PRO A 222 22.24 -19.88 0.87
C PRO A 222 22.99 -20.55 -0.28
N ARG A 223 23.44 -21.79 -0.08
CA ARG A 223 24.03 -22.56 -1.17
C ARG A 223 23.06 -22.61 -2.34
N LEU A 224 23.57 -22.30 -3.53
CA LEU A 224 22.82 -22.25 -4.77
C LEU A 224 22.17 -23.62 -5.02
N LEU A 225 20.87 -23.62 -5.33
CA LEU A 225 20.08 -24.84 -5.56
C LEU A 225 20.45 -25.60 -6.84
N GLY A 226 21.15 -24.93 -7.76
CA GLY A 226 21.62 -25.47 -9.03
C GLY A 226 22.98 -24.89 -9.41
N LYS A 227 23.64 -25.49 -10.41
CA LYS A 227 24.82 -24.91 -11.04
C LYS A 227 24.41 -23.65 -11.80
N GLY A 228 25.24 -22.62 -11.76
CA GLY A 228 25.03 -21.41 -12.57
C GLY A 228 24.93 -21.75 -14.06
N SER A 229 24.08 -21.02 -14.78
CA SER A 229 23.77 -21.27 -16.18
C SER A 229 24.82 -20.61 -17.08
N VAL A 230 25.66 -21.44 -17.70
CA VAL A 230 26.72 -21.02 -18.61
C VAL A 230 26.46 -21.49 -20.03
N GLY A 231 26.81 -20.66 -21.01
CA GLY A 231 26.73 -20.99 -22.42
C GLY A 231 27.89 -21.88 -22.88
N PRO A 232 27.88 -22.29 -24.16
CA PRO A 232 28.97 -23.08 -24.75
C PRO A 232 30.33 -22.39 -24.71
N ASP A 233 30.35 -21.05 -24.62
CA ASP A 233 31.52 -20.20 -24.46
C ASP A 233 32.07 -20.15 -23.02
N GLY A 234 31.46 -20.89 -22.09
CA GLY A 234 31.81 -20.91 -20.68
C GLY A 234 31.48 -19.60 -19.95
N LYS A 235 30.68 -18.71 -20.55
CA LYS A 235 30.24 -17.43 -19.94
C LYS A 235 28.79 -17.55 -19.48
N TRP A 236 28.33 -16.62 -18.63
CA TRP A 236 26.92 -16.58 -18.24
C TRP A 236 26.01 -16.50 -19.46
N ILE A 237 24.91 -17.26 -19.44
CA ILE A 237 23.88 -17.10 -20.44
C ILE A 237 23.13 -15.78 -20.21
N VAL A 238 22.89 -15.04 -21.29
CA VAL A 238 22.18 -13.77 -21.24
C VAL A 238 21.22 -13.70 -22.42
N GLY A 239 19.96 -13.35 -22.14
CA GLY A 239 18.96 -13.06 -23.15
C GLY A 239 18.79 -11.57 -23.38
N ALA A 240 18.21 -11.19 -24.50
CA ALA A 240 17.87 -9.80 -24.78
C ALA A 240 16.50 -9.69 -25.48
N ALA A 241 15.74 -8.66 -25.16
CA ALA A 241 14.49 -8.35 -25.84
C ALA A 241 14.73 -7.48 -27.07
N MET A 242 13.85 -7.59 -28.07
CA MET A 242 13.85 -6.71 -29.24
C MET A 242 12.42 -6.56 -29.77
N GLY A 243 12.20 -5.52 -30.58
CA GLY A 243 10.93 -5.33 -31.27
C GLY A 243 10.77 -6.24 -32.48
N THR A 244 9.83 -5.88 -33.36
CA THR A 244 9.47 -6.66 -34.57
C THR A 244 9.52 -5.82 -35.84
N ARG A 245 10.04 -4.59 -35.76
CA ARG A 245 10.11 -3.67 -36.90
C ARG A 245 11.36 -3.91 -37.72
N GLU A 246 11.39 -3.37 -38.93
CA GLU A 246 12.54 -3.49 -39.84
C GLU A 246 13.82 -2.93 -39.20
N SER A 247 13.72 -1.83 -38.47
CA SER A 247 14.82 -1.23 -37.70
C SER A 247 15.38 -2.14 -36.60
N ASP A 248 14.60 -3.10 -36.10
CA ASP A 248 15.08 -4.05 -35.09
C ASP A 248 16.06 -5.09 -35.68
N LYS A 249 16.19 -5.21 -37.00
CA LYS A 249 17.21 -6.07 -37.63
C LYS A 249 18.62 -5.59 -37.31
N GLU A 250 18.86 -4.28 -37.29
CA GLU A 250 20.14 -3.71 -36.86
C GLU A 250 20.42 -4.06 -35.39
N ARG A 251 19.39 -3.96 -34.53
CA ARG A 251 19.49 -4.37 -33.12
C ARG A 251 19.86 -5.84 -32.97
N LEU A 252 19.25 -6.72 -33.75
CA LEU A 252 19.59 -8.13 -33.77
C LEU A 252 21.07 -8.36 -34.11
N GLU A 253 21.60 -7.68 -35.13
CA GLU A 253 23.02 -7.79 -35.50
C GLU A 253 23.94 -7.41 -34.34
N HIS A 254 23.64 -6.32 -33.63
CA HIS A 254 24.39 -5.89 -32.46
C HIS A 254 24.33 -6.91 -31.31
N LEU A 255 23.15 -7.48 -31.04
CA LEU A 255 22.94 -8.47 -29.99
C LEU A 255 23.66 -9.80 -30.28
N VAL A 256 23.65 -10.23 -31.55
CA VAL A 256 24.39 -11.42 -31.99
C VAL A 256 25.90 -11.20 -31.88
N LYS A 257 26.41 -10.05 -32.35
CA LYS A 257 27.84 -9.69 -32.20
C LYS A 257 28.27 -9.61 -30.72
N ALA A 258 27.35 -9.23 -29.82
CA ALA A 258 27.60 -9.22 -28.38
C ALA A 258 27.58 -10.62 -27.75
N GLY A 259 27.15 -11.65 -28.48
CA GLY A 259 27.08 -13.03 -27.99
C GLY A 259 25.85 -13.32 -27.14
N THR A 260 24.72 -12.66 -27.40
CA THR A 260 23.42 -12.99 -26.78
C THR A 260 23.07 -14.46 -27.04
N ASN A 261 22.60 -15.17 -26.03
CA ASN A 261 22.25 -16.59 -26.15
C ASN A 261 20.84 -16.82 -26.71
N VAL A 262 19.91 -15.88 -26.45
CA VAL A 262 18.51 -15.97 -26.88
C VAL A 262 17.91 -14.58 -27.06
N VAL A 263 17.08 -14.42 -28.08
CA VAL A 263 16.31 -13.19 -28.28
C VAL A 263 14.83 -13.40 -28.01
N VAL A 264 14.22 -12.45 -27.31
CA VAL A 264 12.78 -12.42 -27.04
C VAL A 264 12.16 -11.34 -27.90
N LEU A 265 11.26 -11.72 -28.81
CA LEU A 265 10.49 -10.75 -29.60
C LEU A 265 9.36 -10.21 -28.71
N ASP A 266 9.53 -8.99 -28.20
CA ASP A 266 8.65 -8.40 -27.18
C ASP A 266 7.50 -7.63 -27.85
N SER A 267 6.31 -8.23 -27.83
CA SER A 267 5.06 -7.61 -28.27
C SER A 267 3.97 -7.82 -27.23
N SER A 268 3.04 -6.88 -27.11
CA SER A 268 1.81 -7.08 -26.32
C SER A 268 0.93 -8.20 -26.89
N GLN A 269 0.89 -8.33 -28.23
CA GLN A 269 0.15 -9.37 -28.96
C GLN A 269 1.05 -9.90 -30.08
N GLY A 270 1.63 -11.09 -29.90
CA GLY A 270 2.69 -11.61 -30.75
C GLY A 270 2.25 -12.20 -32.10
N ASN A 271 0.97 -12.56 -32.24
CA ASN A 271 0.43 -13.09 -33.48
C ASN A 271 0.15 -11.96 -34.48
N SER A 272 1.20 -11.52 -35.14
CA SER A 272 1.19 -10.47 -36.17
C SER A 272 2.12 -10.85 -37.32
N ILE A 273 1.85 -10.33 -38.52
CA ILE A 273 2.71 -10.53 -39.68
C ILE A 273 4.15 -10.06 -39.40
N TYR A 274 4.31 -8.95 -38.67
CA TYR A 274 5.60 -8.39 -38.32
C TYR A 274 6.45 -9.36 -37.51
N GLN A 275 5.87 -9.98 -36.48
CA GLN A 275 6.60 -10.93 -35.65
C GLN A 275 6.88 -12.24 -36.39
N ILE A 276 5.91 -12.76 -37.15
CA ILE A 276 6.07 -13.99 -37.94
C ILE A 276 7.23 -13.83 -38.94
N GLU A 277 7.29 -12.72 -39.66
CA GLU A 277 8.36 -12.47 -40.62
C GLU A 277 9.70 -12.19 -39.91
N MET A 278 9.70 -11.56 -38.74
CA MET A 278 10.91 -11.40 -37.93
C MET A 278 11.46 -12.75 -37.43
N ILE A 279 10.59 -13.68 -36.99
CA ILE A 279 11.00 -15.04 -36.59
C ILE A 279 11.68 -15.74 -37.77
N LYS A 280 11.03 -15.77 -38.94
CA LYS A 280 11.60 -16.37 -40.16
C LYS A 280 12.93 -15.72 -40.56
N TYR A 281 13.02 -14.39 -40.42
CA TYR A 281 14.26 -13.65 -40.69
C TYR A 281 15.37 -14.10 -39.74
N VAL A 282 15.12 -14.15 -38.42
CA VAL A 282 16.13 -14.55 -37.43
C VAL A 282 16.57 -15.99 -37.69
N LYS A 283 15.63 -16.93 -37.87
CA LYS A 283 15.98 -18.34 -38.11
C LYS A 283 16.74 -18.58 -39.42
N ARG A 284 16.50 -17.76 -40.45
CA ARG A 284 17.26 -17.82 -41.72
C ARG A 284 18.66 -17.21 -41.59
N THR A 285 18.78 -16.08 -40.91
CA THR A 285 20.04 -15.30 -40.86
C THR A 285 20.99 -15.83 -39.77
N TYR A 286 20.44 -16.25 -38.63
CA TYR A 286 21.16 -16.75 -37.46
C TYR A 286 20.53 -18.04 -36.94
N PRO A 287 20.68 -19.18 -37.65
CA PRO A 287 19.98 -20.43 -37.34
C PRO A 287 20.28 -20.99 -35.95
N GLU A 288 21.49 -20.75 -35.45
CA GLU A 288 21.96 -21.16 -34.12
C GLU A 288 21.42 -20.30 -32.97
N LEU A 289 20.82 -19.15 -33.26
CA LEU A 289 20.24 -18.29 -32.23
C LEU A 289 18.83 -18.76 -31.90
N ASP A 290 18.59 -19.01 -30.62
CA ASP A 290 17.25 -19.33 -30.14
C ASP A 290 16.36 -18.07 -30.13
N VAL A 291 15.13 -18.23 -30.59
CA VAL A 291 14.12 -17.15 -30.68
C VAL A 291 12.90 -17.51 -29.87
N ILE A 292 12.53 -16.63 -28.94
CA ILE A 292 11.30 -16.74 -28.15
C ILE A 292 10.28 -15.75 -28.69
N GLY A 293 9.15 -16.28 -29.19
CA GLY A 293 8.04 -15.47 -29.69
C GLY A 293 6.98 -15.22 -28.62
N GLY A 294 6.33 -14.07 -28.68
CA GLY A 294 5.26 -13.69 -27.77
C GLY A 294 4.84 -12.22 -27.85
N ASN A 295 3.90 -11.79 -27.01
CA ASN A 295 3.17 -12.64 -26.07
C ASN A 295 1.94 -13.29 -26.73
N VAL A 296 1.61 -14.51 -26.31
CA VAL A 296 0.40 -15.24 -26.76
C VAL A 296 -0.44 -15.67 -25.56
N VAL A 297 -1.75 -15.84 -25.74
CA VAL A 297 -2.66 -16.38 -24.71
C VAL A 297 -3.61 -17.45 -25.23
N THR A 298 -3.53 -17.80 -26.53
CA THR A 298 -4.41 -18.76 -27.19
C THR A 298 -3.62 -19.81 -27.99
N VAL A 299 -4.26 -20.97 -28.18
CA VAL A 299 -3.73 -22.08 -28.98
C VAL A 299 -3.45 -21.66 -30.43
N ALA A 300 -4.35 -20.86 -31.03
CA ALA A 300 -4.20 -20.42 -32.43
C ALA A 300 -2.96 -19.52 -32.60
N GLN A 301 -2.77 -18.56 -31.69
CA GLN A 301 -1.57 -17.72 -31.71
C GLN A 301 -0.30 -18.56 -31.54
N ALA A 302 -0.30 -19.51 -30.61
CA ALA A 302 0.83 -20.39 -30.37
C ALA A 302 1.19 -21.23 -31.61
N LYS A 303 0.20 -21.84 -32.27
CA LYS A 303 0.41 -22.61 -33.52
C LYS A 303 1.09 -21.78 -34.60
N ASN A 304 0.59 -20.58 -34.86
CA ASN A 304 1.18 -19.69 -35.88
C ASN A 304 2.65 -19.36 -35.61
N LEU A 305 3.02 -19.10 -34.35
CA LEU A 305 4.41 -18.80 -33.99
C LEU A 305 5.29 -20.06 -34.04
N ILE A 306 4.78 -21.22 -33.62
CA ILE A 306 5.47 -22.51 -33.73
C ILE A 306 5.76 -22.84 -35.20
N GLU A 307 4.78 -22.69 -36.08
CA GLU A 307 4.91 -22.89 -37.53
C GLU A 307 5.90 -21.90 -38.16
N ALA A 308 5.98 -20.67 -37.64
CA ALA A 308 6.98 -19.70 -38.07
C ALA A 308 8.42 -20.07 -37.66
N GLY A 309 8.59 -20.98 -36.69
CA GLY A 309 9.89 -21.54 -36.29
C GLY A 309 10.45 -21.02 -34.96
N VAL A 310 9.61 -20.60 -34.00
CA VAL A 310 10.11 -20.23 -32.67
C VAL A 310 10.71 -21.42 -31.91
N ASP A 311 11.71 -21.13 -31.09
CA ASP A 311 12.36 -22.09 -30.18
C ASP A 311 11.76 -22.07 -28.78
N GLY A 312 10.96 -21.04 -28.45
CA GLY A 312 10.22 -20.92 -27.20
C GLY A 312 9.02 -19.99 -27.36
N LEU A 313 8.06 -20.10 -26.45
CA LEU A 313 6.87 -19.23 -26.41
C LEU A 313 6.78 -18.46 -25.10
N ARG A 314 6.48 -17.18 -25.17
CA ARG A 314 6.17 -16.33 -24.02
C ARG A 314 4.66 -16.12 -23.90
N VAL A 315 4.08 -16.54 -22.78
CA VAL A 315 2.64 -16.64 -22.57
C VAL A 315 2.17 -15.67 -21.49
N GLY A 316 1.22 -14.79 -21.84
CA GLY A 316 0.56 -13.88 -20.90
C GLY A 316 0.22 -12.52 -21.51
N MET A 317 -1.00 -12.03 -21.30
CA MET A 317 -1.47 -10.72 -21.79
C MET A 317 -2.46 -10.14 -20.78
N GLY A 318 -2.12 -8.98 -20.21
CA GLY A 318 -2.92 -8.32 -19.18
C GLY A 318 -2.78 -8.88 -17.75
N SER A 319 -1.99 -9.93 -17.54
CA SER A 319 -1.82 -10.59 -16.23
C SER A 319 -0.73 -10.00 -15.35
N GLY A 320 0.09 -9.06 -15.87
CA GLY A 320 1.14 -8.40 -15.10
C GLY A 320 0.56 -7.42 -14.07
N SER A 321 1.18 -7.31 -12.89
CA SER A 321 0.69 -6.51 -11.75
C SER A 321 0.56 -5.00 -12.00
N ILE A 322 1.00 -4.52 -13.15
CA ILE A 322 0.99 -3.12 -13.57
C ILE A 322 0.50 -2.96 -15.02
N CYS A 323 -0.05 -4.03 -15.60
CA CYS A 323 -0.58 -4.03 -16.95
C CYS A 323 -2.08 -3.77 -16.88
N THR A 324 -2.57 -2.84 -17.69
CA THR A 324 -4.00 -2.49 -17.75
C THR A 324 -4.62 -2.87 -19.09
N THR A 325 -3.96 -3.72 -19.90
CA THR A 325 -4.46 -4.12 -21.23
C THR A 325 -5.84 -4.77 -21.19
N GLN A 326 -6.15 -5.56 -20.16
CA GLN A 326 -7.50 -6.16 -20.03
C GLN A 326 -8.57 -5.08 -19.80
N GLU A 327 -8.29 -4.11 -18.92
CA GLU A 327 -9.23 -3.03 -18.61
C GLU A 327 -9.37 -2.03 -19.76
N VAL A 328 -8.25 -1.63 -20.36
CA VAL A 328 -8.21 -0.55 -21.36
C VAL A 328 -8.57 -1.06 -22.75
N CYS A 329 -8.14 -2.28 -23.10
CA CYS A 329 -8.31 -2.82 -24.45
C CYS A 329 -9.31 -3.97 -24.54
N ALA A 330 -9.83 -4.48 -23.41
CA ALA A 330 -10.72 -5.64 -23.37
C ALA A 330 -10.14 -6.92 -24.02
N VAL A 331 -8.81 -7.06 -24.02
CA VAL A 331 -8.11 -8.24 -24.57
C VAL A 331 -7.18 -8.84 -23.54
N GLY A 332 -7.34 -10.14 -23.27
CA GLY A 332 -6.49 -10.91 -22.37
C GLY A 332 -7.09 -12.29 -22.06
N ARG A 333 -6.55 -12.96 -21.04
CA ARG A 333 -7.05 -14.24 -20.52
C ARG A 333 -6.53 -14.48 -19.10
N GLY A 334 -7.27 -15.25 -18.30
CA GLY A 334 -6.77 -15.74 -17.01
C GLY A 334 -5.49 -16.56 -17.18
N GLN A 335 -4.45 -16.20 -16.44
CA GLN A 335 -3.09 -16.65 -16.72
C GLN A 335 -2.92 -18.18 -16.60
N ALA A 336 -3.53 -18.83 -15.60
CA ALA A 336 -3.47 -20.28 -15.43
C ALA A 336 -4.06 -21.00 -16.65
N THR A 337 -5.19 -20.51 -17.17
CA THR A 337 -5.83 -21.07 -18.37
C THR A 337 -5.01 -20.82 -19.62
N ALA A 338 -4.42 -19.63 -19.77
CA ALA A 338 -3.55 -19.30 -20.90
C ALA A 338 -2.33 -20.23 -20.94
N VAL A 339 -1.64 -20.39 -19.81
CA VAL A 339 -0.48 -21.27 -19.66
C VAL A 339 -0.85 -22.71 -19.99
N TYR A 340 -1.89 -23.27 -19.35
CA TYR A 340 -2.31 -24.65 -19.58
C TYR A 340 -2.65 -24.95 -21.04
N LYS A 341 -3.45 -24.09 -21.68
CA LYS A 341 -3.89 -24.32 -23.07
C LYS A 341 -2.74 -24.16 -24.06
N VAL A 342 -1.86 -23.17 -23.86
CA VAL A 342 -0.71 -22.96 -24.75
C VAL A 342 0.37 -24.02 -24.55
N SER A 343 0.68 -24.42 -23.30
CA SER A 343 1.65 -25.48 -23.03
C SER A 343 1.21 -26.83 -23.60
N SER A 344 -0.08 -27.14 -23.52
CA SER A 344 -0.65 -28.39 -24.05
C SER A 344 -0.43 -28.56 -25.56
N ILE A 345 -0.51 -27.47 -26.34
CA ILE A 345 -0.22 -27.52 -27.79
C ILE A 345 1.28 -27.43 -28.07
N ALA A 346 2.02 -26.60 -27.32
CA ALA A 346 3.45 -26.39 -27.53
C ALA A 346 4.27 -27.65 -27.23
N ALA A 347 3.85 -28.45 -26.25
CA ALA A 347 4.46 -29.73 -25.90
C ALA A 347 4.45 -30.74 -27.07
N GLN A 348 3.42 -30.73 -27.93
CA GLN A 348 3.34 -31.61 -29.10
C GLN A 348 4.43 -31.32 -30.14
N SER A 349 4.96 -30.08 -30.13
CA SER A 349 6.05 -29.65 -31.01
C SER A 349 7.39 -29.55 -30.26
N GLY A 350 7.45 -29.94 -28.98
CA GLY A 350 8.64 -29.82 -28.14
C GLY A 350 9.11 -28.37 -27.95
N VAL A 351 8.19 -27.40 -27.93
CA VAL A 351 8.50 -25.97 -27.73
C VAL A 351 8.25 -25.60 -26.26
N PRO A 352 9.28 -25.19 -25.50
CA PRO A 352 9.12 -24.73 -24.12
C PRO A 352 8.25 -23.47 -24.00
N VAL A 353 7.54 -23.36 -22.88
CA VAL A 353 6.65 -22.23 -22.57
C VAL A 353 7.15 -21.46 -21.35
N ILE A 354 7.21 -20.13 -21.48
CA ILE A 354 7.46 -19.18 -20.39
C ILE A 354 6.13 -18.61 -19.94
N ALA A 355 5.76 -18.82 -18.68
CA ALA A 355 4.62 -18.14 -18.05
C ALA A 355 5.05 -16.74 -17.57
N ASP A 356 4.56 -15.69 -18.23
CA ASP A 356 4.92 -14.30 -17.97
C ASP A 356 3.74 -13.50 -17.40
N GLY A 357 3.90 -12.99 -16.17
CA GLY A 357 2.87 -12.23 -15.46
C GLY A 357 2.07 -13.05 -14.43
N GLY A 358 1.46 -12.36 -13.47
CA GLY A 358 0.62 -12.95 -12.41
C GLY A 358 1.35 -13.66 -11.26
N ILE A 359 2.68 -13.70 -11.26
CA ILE A 359 3.48 -14.36 -10.22
C ILE A 359 3.74 -13.41 -9.05
N SER A 360 3.20 -13.72 -7.87
CA SER A 360 3.37 -12.91 -6.64
C SER A 360 3.97 -13.70 -5.47
N ASN A 361 3.92 -15.04 -5.50
CA ASN A 361 4.41 -15.93 -4.44
C ASN A 361 4.90 -17.28 -5.01
N SER A 362 5.52 -18.11 -4.17
CA SER A 362 6.03 -19.43 -4.56
C SER A 362 4.94 -20.39 -5.05
N GLY A 363 3.73 -20.30 -4.50
CA GLY A 363 2.58 -21.10 -4.95
C GLY A 363 2.19 -20.82 -6.40
N HIS A 364 2.29 -19.56 -6.86
CA HIS A 364 2.03 -19.22 -8.27
C HIS A 364 3.10 -19.81 -9.18
N ILE A 365 4.36 -19.88 -8.72
CA ILE A 365 5.44 -20.55 -9.46
C ILE A 365 5.13 -22.03 -9.61
N VAL A 366 4.78 -22.72 -8.52
CA VAL A 366 4.37 -24.14 -8.56
C VAL A 366 3.21 -24.33 -9.55
N LYS A 367 2.16 -23.52 -9.45
CA LYS A 367 0.99 -23.60 -10.35
C LYS A 367 1.34 -23.38 -11.80
N ALA A 368 2.09 -22.35 -12.14
CA ALA A 368 2.49 -22.09 -13.52
C ALA A 368 3.29 -23.26 -14.10
N LEU A 369 4.28 -23.76 -13.36
CA LEU A 369 5.16 -24.85 -13.79
C LEU A 369 4.41 -26.17 -13.96
N VAL A 370 3.59 -26.55 -12.96
CA VAL A 370 2.81 -27.79 -12.98
C VAL A 370 1.76 -27.76 -14.09
N LEU A 371 1.16 -26.59 -14.40
CA LEU A 371 0.24 -26.40 -15.53
C LEU A 371 0.91 -26.49 -16.91
N GLY A 372 2.21 -26.80 -16.98
CA GLY A 372 2.93 -27.09 -18.22
C GLY A 372 3.88 -25.99 -18.68
N ALA A 373 4.04 -24.89 -17.93
CA ALA A 373 5.13 -23.96 -18.22
C ALA A 373 6.47 -24.64 -17.96
N SER A 374 7.46 -24.36 -18.81
CA SER A 374 8.84 -24.79 -18.61
C SER A 374 9.58 -23.82 -17.69
N THR A 375 9.27 -22.53 -17.77
CA THR A 375 9.85 -21.49 -16.91
C THR A 375 8.82 -20.42 -16.53
N VAL A 376 9.10 -19.64 -15.49
CA VAL A 376 8.31 -18.46 -15.10
C VAL A 376 9.12 -17.18 -15.27
N MET A 377 8.50 -16.18 -15.91
CA MET A 377 9.07 -14.85 -16.06
C MET A 377 8.48 -13.89 -15.02
N MET A 378 9.38 -13.21 -14.32
CA MET A 378 9.05 -12.43 -13.12
C MET A 378 9.46 -10.96 -13.27
N GLY A 379 8.49 -10.07 -13.10
CA GLY A 379 8.67 -8.62 -13.09
C GLY A 379 8.68 -8.06 -11.67
N SER A 380 7.50 -7.67 -11.15
CA SER A 380 7.32 -7.12 -9.79
C SER A 380 7.90 -7.99 -8.69
N PHE A 381 7.90 -9.32 -8.88
CA PHE A 381 8.49 -10.26 -7.95
C PHE A 381 10.00 -9.98 -7.72
N LEU A 382 10.72 -9.46 -8.73
CA LEU A 382 12.15 -9.15 -8.70
C LEU A 382 12.50 -7.65 -8.66
N ALA A 383 11.59 -6.75 -9.07
CA ALA A 383 11.88 -5.31 -9.22
C ALA A 383 12.39 -4.61 -7.94
N GLY A 384 11.99 -5.08 -6.77
CA GLY A 384 12.42 -4.54 -5.47
C GLY A 384 13.79 -5.05 -4.99
N SER A 385 14.49 -5.86 -5.78
CA SER A 385 15.78 -6.44 -5.36
C SER A 385 16.94 -5.46 -5.51
N THR A 386 18.06 -5.76 -4.84
CA THR A 386 19.29 -4.98 -4.96
C THR A 386 19.81 -4.92 -6.40
N GLU A 387 19.70 -6.02 -7.14
CA GLU A 387 20.24 -6.18 -8.50
C GLU A 387 19.35 -5.55 -9.58
N ALA A 388 18.08 -5.26 -9.28
CA ALA A 388 17.20 -4.54 -10.18
C ALA A 388 17.69 -3.08 -10.36
N PRO A 389 17.59 -2.49 -11.56
CA PRO A 389 18.01 -1.12 -11.80
C PRO A 389 17.14 -0.09 -11.05
N GLY A 390 17.68 1.10 -10.84
CA GLY A 390 17.02 2.20 -10.12
C GLY A 390 17.50 2.37 -8.67
N ALA A 391 17.25 3.57 -8.14
CA ALA A 391 17.60 3.92 -6.77
C ALA A 391 16.47 3.53 -5.80
N TYR A 392 16.85 3.24 -4.55
CA TYR A 392 15.87 3.10 -3.47
C TYR A 392 15.38 4.47 -3.04
N GLU A 393 14.07 4.58 -2.84
CA GLU A 393 13.38 5.74 -2.28
C GLU A 393 12.67 5.32 -0.98
N TYR A 394 12.37 6.28 -0.11
CA TYR A 394 11.53 6.03 1.07
C TYR A 394 10.13 6.57 0.81
N GLN A 395 9.13 5.70 0.89
CA GLN A 395 7.71 6.06 0.80
C GLN A 395 7.00 5.46 2.01
N ASN A 396 6.32 6.31 2.81
CA ASN A 396 5.61 5.91 4.03
C ASN A 396 6.47 5.10 5.02
N GLY A 397 7.74 5.50 5.21
CA GLY A 397 8.67 4.81 6.10
C GLY A 397 9.22 3.47 5.57
N CYS A 398 8.74 3.01 4.41
CA CYS A 398 9.21 1.81 3.75
C CYS A 398 10.21 2.15 2.65
N ARG A 399 11.28 1.36 2.56
CA ARG A 399 12.25 1.47 1.47
C ARG A 399 11.67 0.75 0.24
N VAL A 400 11.58 1.45 -0.88
CA VAL A 400 10.94 0.99 -2.12
C VAL A 400 11.79 1.30 -3.35
N LYS A 401 11.55 0.61 -4.47
CA LYS A 401 12.05 0.95 -5.81
C LYS A 401 10.89 1.25 -6.74
N LYS A 402 11.11 2.19 -7.66
CA LYS A 402 10.15 2.51 -8.72
C LYS A 402 9.99 1.32 -9.67
N TYR A 403 8.75 0.96 -9.98
CA TYR A 403 8.41 -0.14 -10.88
C TYR A 403 7.36 0.33 -11.89
N ARG A 404 7.63 0.17 -13.20
CA ARG A 404 6.75 0.72 -14.24
C ARG A 404 6.53 -0.23 -15.40
N GLY A 405 5.34 -0.13 -15.98
CA GLY A 405 4.92 -1.00 -17.09
C GLY A 405 5.52 -0.50 -18.37
N MET A 406 5.92 -1.40 -19.25
CA MET A 406 6.36 -0.99 -20.59
C MET A 406 5.22 -0.26 -21.36
N GLY A 407 3.96 -0.45 -20.95
CA GLY A 407 2.80 0.28 -21.51
C GLY A 407 2.43 1.56 -20.76
N SER A 408 3.23 1.97 -19.77
CA SER A 408 3.04 3.26 -19.10
C SER A 408 3.56 4.40 -19.98
N LEU A 409 2.94 5.59 -19.86
CA LEU A 409 3.37 6.77 -20.62
C LEU A 409 4.87 7.07 -20.41
N GLU A 410 5.37 6.90 -19.19
CA GLU A 410 6.77 7.16 -18.86
C GLU A 410 7.72 6.20 -19.58
N ALA A 411 7.37 4.91 -19.68
CA ALA A 411 8.17 3.94 -20.43
C ALA A 411 8.02 4.13 -21.94
N MET A 412 6.81 4.42 -22.44
CA MET A 412 6.53 4.59 -23.87
C MET A 412 7.25 5.81 -24.45
N THR A 413 7.39 6.89 -23.66
CA THR A 413 8.15 8.08 -24.04
C THR A 413 9.65 7.79 -24.18
N LYS A 414 10.15 6.73 -23.53
CA LYS A 414 11.55 6.30 -23.62
C LYS A 414 11.85 5.27 -24.72
N GLY A 415 10.82 4.76 -25.42
CA GLY A 415 11.01 3.87 -26.59
C GLY A 415 10.18 2.58 -26.61
N SER A 416 9.47 2.25 -25.54
CA SER A 416 8.65 1.01 -25.49
C SER A 416 7.31 1.07 -26.24
N ASP A 417 6.98 2.20 -26.87
CA ASP A 417 5.74 2.43 -27.62
C ASP A 417 5.54 1.45 -28.79
N ALA A 418 6.63 1.07 -29.49
CA ALA A 418 6.58 0.12 -30.61
C ALA A 418 5.99 -1.25 -30.23
N ARG A 419 6.10 -1.65 -28.95
CA ARG A 419 5.49 -2.86 -28.38
C ARG A 419 3.95 -2.87 -28.44
N TYR A 420 3.34 -1.69 -28.49
CA TYR A 420 1.88 -1.47 -28.50
C TYR A 420 1.35 -1.03 -29.86
N LEU A 421 2.16 -1.17 -30.92
CA LEU A 421 1.81 -0.77 -32.29
C LEU A 421 1.46 0.73 -32.43
N GLY A 422 1.97 1.57 -31.51
CA GLY A 422 1.67 3.00 -31.41
C GLY A 422 2.71 3.92 -32.06
N ASP A 423 3.73 3.38 -32.73
CA ASP A 423 4.92 4.10 -33.19
C ASP A 423 4.64 5.28 -34.14
N THR A 424 3.49 5.29 -34.82
CA THR A 424 3.07 6.36 -35.73
C THR A 424 1.94 7.25 -35.17
N ALA A 425 1.41 6.97 -33.98
CA ALA A 425 0.25 7.66 -33.43
C ALA A 425 0.65 8.92 -32.65
N LYS A 426 -0.01 10.05 -32.91
CA LYS A 426 0.19 11.30 -32.14
C LYS A 426 -0.35 11.20 -30.70
N LEU A 427 -1.39 10.41 -30.49
CA LEU A 427 -1.99 10.17 -29.18
C LEU A 427 -1.58 8.77 -28.69
N LYS A 428 -0.91 8.70 -27.53
CA LYS A 428 -0.47 7.45 -26.92
C LYS A 428 -1.49 6.97 -25.89
N ILE A 429 -1.96 5.73 -26.02
CA ILE A 429 -2.90 5.10 -25.08
C ILE A 429 -2.09 4.22 -24.12
N ALA A 430 -2.12 4.55 -22.83
CA ALA A 430 -1.40 3.80 -21.81
C ALA A 430 -2.08 2.44 -21.56
N GLN A 431 -1.29 1.36 -21.60
CA GLN A 431 -1.71 0.00 -21.24
C GLN A 431 -0.95 -0.53 -20.02
N GLY A 432 -0.37 0.37 -19.24
CA GLY A 432 0.23 0.05 -17.95
C GLY A 432 0.40 1.28 -17.07
N VAL A 433 0.71 1.03 -15.80
CA VAL A 433 0.85 2.05 -14.76
C VAL A 433 2.29 2.13 -14.24
N VAL A 434 2.53 3.17 -13.43
CA VAL A 434 3.77 3.36 -12.66
C VAL A 434 3.41 3.17 -11.18
N GLY A 435 4.23 2.41 -10.45
CA GLY A 435 4.09 2.21 -9.01
C GLY A 435 5.45 2.06 -8.35
N ALA A 436 5.45 1.55 -7.12
CA ALA A 436 6.65 1.23 -6.36
C ALA A 436 6.53 -0.17 -5.73
N VAL A 437 7.67 -0.84 -5.54
CA VAL A 437 7.76 -2.16 -4.93
C VAL A 437 8.72 -2.08 -3.74
N ALA A 438 8.34 -2.67 -2.61
CA ALA A 438 9.18 -2.74 -1.42
C ALA A 438 10.54 -3.41 -1.67
N ASP A 439 11.56 -3.02 -0.89
CA ASP A 439 12.87 -3.67 -0.86
C ASP A 439 12.74 -5.16 -0.52
N LYS A 440 13.32 -6.02 -1.35
CA LYS A 440 13.31 -7.49 -1.21
C LYS A 440 14.69 -8.07 -0.88
N GLY A 441 15.70 -7.22 -0.70
CA GLY A 441 17.09 -7.63 -0.60
C GLY A 441 17.65 -8.22 -1.90
N SER A 442 18.71 -9.01 -1.81
CA SER A 442 19.36 -9.61 -2.97
C SER A 442 18.59 -10.82 -3.52
N VAL A 443 18.50 -10.93 -4.85
CA VAL A 443 17.95 -12.13 -5.52
C VAL A 443 18.74 -13.39 -5.17
N LEU A 444 20.02 -13.25 -4.85
CA LEU A 444 20.92 -14.34 -4.45
C LEU A 444 20.54 -14.97 -3.10
N LYS A 445 19.70 -14.29 -2.31
CA LYS A 445 19.16 -14.81 -1.04
C LYS A 445 17.68 -15.20 -1.18
N PHE A 446 16.88 -14.32 -1.75
CA PHE A 446 15.43 -14.46 -1.80
C PHE A 446 14.95 -15.56 -2.75
N LEU A 447 15.57 -15.70 -3.93
CA LEU A 447 15.15 -16.73 -4.89
C LEU A 447 15.49 -18.16 -4.44
N PRO A 448 16.68 -18.47 -3.89
CA PRO A 448 16.94 -19.79 -3.33
C PRO A 448 15.93 -20.19 -2.25
N TYR A 449 15.56 -19.27 -1.35
CA TYR A 449 14.51 -19.52 -0.36
C TYR A 449 13.17 -19.84 -1.02
N THR A 450 12.77 -19.03 -2.00
CA THR A 450 11.51 -19.22 -2.75
C THR A 450 11.48 -20.58 -3.45
N LEU A 451 12.58 -20.97 -4.07
CA LEU A 451 12.70 -22.22 -4.81
C LEU A 451 12.73 -23.45 -3.90
N GLN A 452 13.19 -23.34 -2.64
CA GLN A 452 13.00 -24.41 -1.66
C GLN A 452 11.51 -24.66 -1.41
N ALA A 453 10.71 -23.61 -1.30
CA ALA A 453 9.25 -23.75 -1.17
C ALA A 453 8.61 -24.34 -2.45
N VAL A 454 9.14 -24.01 -3.63
CA VAL A 454 8.70 -24.64 -4.90
C VAL A 454 9.02 -26.14 -4.91
N LYS A 455 10.22 -26.55 -4.48
CA LYS A 455 10.57 -27.98 -4.33
C LYS A 455 9.64 -28.69 -3.36
N GLN A 456 9.30 -28.06 -2.23
CA GLN A 456 8.31 -28.62 -1.29
C GLN A 456 6.95 -28.82 -1.96
N GLY A 457 6.47 -27.83 -2.71
CA GLY A 457 5.23 -27.97 -3.47
C GLY A 457 5.28 -29.13 -4.46
N PHE A 458 6.39 -29.32 -5.19
CA PHE A 458 6.57 -30.46 -6.08
C PHE A 458 6.59 -31.80 -5.35
N GLN A 459 7.24 -31.86 -4.18
CA GLN A 459 7.21 -33.05 -3.32
C GLN A 459 5.80 -33.39 -2.88
N ASP A 460 5.02 -32.42 -2.41
CA ASP A 460 3.63 -32.62 -1.96
C ASP A 460 2.72 -33.11 -3.10
N LEU A 461 3.07 -32.79 -4.35
CA LEU A 461 2.40 -33.27 -5.57
C LEU A 461 2.90 -34.65 -6.03
N GLY A 462 3.85 -35.26 -5.32
CA GLY A 462 4.46 -36.54 -5.72
C GLY A 462 5.32 -36.43 -6.98
N ALA A 463 5.78 -35.23 -7.35
CA ALA A 463 6.58 -34.99 -8.55
C ALA A 463 8.04 -34.66 -8.20
N SER A 464 8.94 -35.61 -8.43
CA SER A 464 10.39 -35.42 -8.21
C SER A 464 11.08 -34.63 -9.33
N SER A 465 10.38 -34.31 -10.43
CA SER A 465 10.91 -33.48 -11.52
C SER A 465 9.83 -32.70 -12.26
N MET A 466 10.25 -31.70 -13.04
CA MET A 466 9.40 -30.95 -13.97
C MET A 466 8.65 -31.88 -14.94
N ASP A 467 9.35 -32.84 -15.55
CA ASP A 467 8.77 -33.78 -16.52
C ASP A 467 7.71 -34.67 -15.87
N LEU A 468 8.00 -35.20 -14.67
CA LEU A 468 7.04 -36.03 -13.93
C LEU A 468 5.78 -35.24 -13.54
N ALA A 469 5.93 -33.97 -13.12
CA ALA A 469 4.78 -33.11 -12.84
C ALA A 469 3.89 -32.94 -14.08
N HIS A 470 4.49 -32.73 -15.26
CA HIS A 470 3.75 -32.60 -16.51
C HIS A 470 3.08 -33.91 -16.93
N ASP A 471 3.73 -35.06 -16.73
CA ASP A 471 3.16 -36.38 -17.02
C ASP A 471 1.99 -36.72 -16.09
N LEU A 472 2.12 -36.42 -14.79
CA LEU A 472 1.02 -36.56 -13.83
C LEU A 472 -0.17 -35.66 -14.19
N LEU A 473 0.09 -34.42 -14.62
CA LEU A 473 -0.98 -33.52 -15.10
C LEU A 473 -1.67 -34.06 -16.37
N ARG A 474 -0.89 -34.48 -17.37
CA ARG A 474 -1.41 -34.94 -18.68
C ARG A 474 -2.15 -36.27 -18.58
N SER A 475 -1.67 -37.19 -17.76
CA SER A 475 -2.34 -38.48 -17.51
C SER A 475 -3.64 -38.32 -16.72
N GLY A 476 -3.87 -37.17 -16.08
CA GLY A 476 -5.01 -36.92 -15.21
C GLY A 476 -4.89 -37.57 -13.83
N ALA A 477 -3.72 -38.13 -13.51
CA ALA A 477 -3.38 -38.65 -12.19
C ALA A 477 -3.30 -37.51 -11.16
N LEU A 478 -2.70 -36.37 -11.53
CA LEU A 478 -2.77 -35.17 -10.73
C LEU A 478 -4.16 -34.54 -10.81
N ARG A 479 -4.75 -34.28 -9.65
CA ARG A 479 -6.12 -33.76 -9.50
C ARG A 479 -6.09 -32.29 -9.09
N LEU A 480 -7.04 -31.52 -9.60
CA LEU A 480 -7.19 -30.10 -9.36
C LEU A 480 -8.56 -29.80 -8.78
N GLU A 481 -8.66 -28.70 -8.05
CA GLU A 481 -9.92 -28.19 -7.53
C GLU A 481 -10.00 -26.67 -7.68
N VAL A 482 -11.21 -26.16 -7.85
CA VAL A 482 -11.46 -24.72 -7.92
C VAL A 482 -11.60 -24.18 -6.50
N ARG A 483 -10.82 -23.16 -6.15
CA ARG A 483 -10.98 -22.44 -4.89
C ARG A 483 -11.99 -21.32 -5.07
N THR A 484 -13.11 -21.43 -4.35
CA THR A 484 -14.04 -20.30 -4.19
C THR A 484 -13.34 -19.14 -3.48
N GLY A 485 -13.88 -17.92 -3.56
CA GLY A 485 -13.32 -16.77 -2.82
C GLY A 485 -13.17 -17.06 -1.31
N ALA A 486 -14.13 -17.78 -0.72
CA ALA A 486 -14.04 -18.23 0.69
C ALA A 486 -12.89 -19.23 0.93
N ALA A 487 -12.66 -20.17 0.02
CA ALA A 487 -11.54 -21.11 0.11
C ALA A 487 -10.18 -20.42 -0.14
N GLN A 488 -10.14 -19.35 -0.94
CA GLN A 488 -8.94 -18.53 -1.12
C GLN A 488 -8.53 -17.80 0.16
N VAL A 489 -9.54 -17.40 0.93
CA VAL A 489 -9.46 -16.73 2.23
C VAL A 489 -9.14 -17.67 3.41
N GLU A 490 -9.32 -18.99 3.26
CA GLU A 490 -8.97 -19.97 4.28
C GLU A 490 -7.46 -19.90 4.61
N GLY A 491 -7.12 -19.26 5.72
CA GLY A 491 -5.73 -18.90 6.07
C GLY A 491 -5.56 -17.50 6.69
N ILE A 492 -6.59 -16.64 6.64
CA ILE A 492 -6.58 -15.34 7.35
C ILE A 492 -6.34 -15.53 8.85
N ALA A 493 -5.49 -14.67 9.41
CA ALA A 493 -5.19 -14.67 10.83
C ALA A 493 -6.48 -14.47 11.65
N LYS A 494 -6.60 -15.21 12.76
CA LYS A 494 -7.78 -15.22 13.62
C LYS A 494 -7.45 -14.63 14.98
N VAL A 495 -8.27 -13.70 15.45
CA VAL A 495 -8.30 -13.23 16.83
C VAL A 495 -9.37 -14.02 17.58
N ILE A 496 -8.93 -14.88 18.50
CA ILE A 496 -9.80 -15.74 19.30
C ILE A 496 -10.23 -15.01 20.57
N LEU A 497 -11.53 -14.97 20.83
CA LEU A 497 -12.10 -14.28 21.98
C LEU A 497 -12.20 -15.18 23.22
N LYS A 498 -12.08 -14.56 24.41
CA LYS A 498 -12.27 -15.22 25.71
C LYS A 498 -13.70 -15.72 25.89
N LYS A 499 -13.84 -16.89 26.51
CA LYS A 499 -15.12 -17.45 26.94
C LYS A 499 -15.86 -16.45 27.84
N GLY A 500 -17.09 -16.09 27.47
CA GLY A 500 -17.92 -15.11 28.18
C GLY A 500 -17.89 -13.67 27.63
N LYS A 501 -17.00 -13.37 26.67
CA LYS A 501 -16.96 -12.05 25.98
C LYS A 501 -17.57 -12.08 24.57
N ILE A 502 -17.85 -13.28 24.05
CA ILE A 502 -18.33 -13.51 22.68
C ILE A 502 -19.66 -12.80 22.39
N GLN A 503 -20.63 -12.88 23.30
CA GLN A 503 -21.98 -12.39 23.06
C GLN A 503 -21.99 -10.88 22.75
N LEU A 504 -21.16 -10.10 23.44
CA LEU A 504 -21.02 -8.66 23.22
C LEU A 504 -20.73 -8.30 21.75
N PHE A 505 -19.89 -9.09 21.07
CA PHE A 505 -19.50 -8.84 19.69
C PHE A 505 -20.48 -9.44 18.69
N LYS A 506 -21.14 -10.55 19.04
CA LYS A 506 -22.28 -11.08 18.27
C LYS A 506 -23.45 -10.11 18.25
N ASP A 507 -23.66 -9.38 19.35
CA ASP A 507 -24.68 -8.35 19.46
C ASP A 507 -24.30 -7.06 18.68
N GLY A 508 -23.11 -7.01 18.07
CA GLY A 508 -22.71 -5.94 17.16
C GLY A 508 -21.75 -4.90 17.73
N SER A 509 -21.20 -5.09 18.94
CA SER A 509 -20.17 -4.18 19.47
C SER A 509 -18.98 -4.08 18.49
N PRO A 510 -18.65 -2.89 17.95
CA PRO A 510 -17.70 -2.75 16.85
C PRO A 510 -16.23 -2.81 17.29
N MET A 511 -15.94 -2.81 18.61
CA MET A 511 -14.58 -2.62 19.13
C MET A 511 -14.15 -3.76 20.05
N VAL A 512 -13.34 -4.68 19.51
CA VAL A 512 -12.72 -5.77 20.28
C VAL A 512 -11.53 -5.20 21.06
N TYR A 513 -11.71 -5.02 22.36
CA TYR A 513 -10.64 -4.56 23.24
C TYR A 513 -9.67 -5.70 23.59
N SER A 514 -8.40 -5.37 23.81
CA SER A 514 -7.33 -6.33 24.11
C SER A 514 -7.66 -7.29 25.27
N GLY A 515 -8.36 -6.79 26.29
CA GLY A 515 -8.82 -7.62 27.42
C GLY A 515 -9.80 -8.74 27.05
N ALA A 516 -10.50 -8.65 25.91
CA ALA A 516 -11.41 -9.67 25.40
C ALA A 516 -10.73 -10.76 24.55
N VAL A 517 -9.48 -10.55 24.13
CA VAL A 517 -8.70 -11.48 23.31
C VAL A 517 -8.10 -12.58 24.19
N ASP A 518 -8.28 -13.84 23.78
CA ASP A 518 -7.67 -15.03 24.39
C ASP A 518 -6.31 -15.32 23.75
N ARG A 519 -6.29 -15.46 22.42
CA ARG A 519 -5.08 -15.73 21.62
C ARG A 519 -5.27 -15.27 20.18
N ILE A 520 -4.15 -15.15 19.46
CA ILE A 520 -4.13 -14.81 18.03
C ILE A 520 -3.50 -15.99 17.27
N ILE A 521 -4.14 -16.40 16.18
CA ILE A 521 -3.70 -17.50 15.31
C ILE A 521 -3.31 -16.91 13.96
N GLY A 522 -2.09 -17.14 13.51
CA GLY A 522 -1.56 -16.66 12.22
C GLY A 522 -0.06 -16.85 12.18
N ARG A 523 0.49 -17.28 11.05
CA ARG A 523 1.95 -17.39 10.85
C ARG A 523 2.32 -16.80 9.48
N PRO A 524 2.94 -15.60 9.42
CA PRO A 524 3.32 -14.74 10.55
C PRO A 524 2.10 -14.18 11.32
N PRO A 525 2.28 -13.70 12.57
CA PRO A 525 1.24 -12.98 13.30
C PRO A 525 0.78 -11.74 12.51
N PRO A 526 -0.50 -11.35 12.61
CA PRO A 526 -1.01 -10.17 11.90
C PRO A 526 -0.36 -8.88 12.40
N GLU A 527 -0.14 -7.93 11.49
CA GLU A 527 0.39 -6.60 11.74
C GLU A 527 -0.72 -5.54 11.78
N THR A 528 -0.42 -4.34 12.30
CA THR A 528 -1.41 -3.27 12.39
C THR A 528 -1.93 -2.88 11.00
N GLY A 529 -3.25 -2.91 10.85
CA GLY A 529 -3.96 -2.68 9.60
C GLY A 529 -4.29 -3.96 8.83
N ASP A 530 -3.83 -5.13 9.27
CA ASP A 530 -4.20 -6.40 8.62
C ASP A 530 -5.66 -6.75 8.86
N ILE A 531 -6.25 -7.40 7.86
CA ILE A 531 -7.58 -8.00 7.97
C ILE A 531 -7.45 -9.28 8.77
N VAL A 532 -8.28 -9.41 9.81
CA VAL A 532 -8.34 -10.60 10.66
C VAL A 532 -9.77 -11.07 10.84
N LEU A 533 -9.94 -12.38 11.02
CA LEU A 533 -11.20 -12.95 11.47
C LEU A 533 -11.29 -12.87 12.99
N VAL A 534 -12.43 -12.48 13.52
CA VAL A 534 -12.73 -12.56 14.95
C VAL A 534 -13.57 -13.81 15.17
N ALA A 535 -13.10 -14.71 16.03
CA ALA A 535 -13.71 -16.02 16.22
C ALA A 535 -13.87 -16.40 17.69
N ASP A 536 -14.78 -17.34 17.98
CA ASP A 536 -14.94 -17.90 19.31
C ASP A 536 -13.84 -18.94 19.66
N GLY A 537 -13.89 -19.49 20.87
CA GLY A 537 -12.92 -20.48 21.35
C GLY A 537 -12.87 -21.79 20.53
N THR A 538 -13.90 -22.08 19.73
CA THR A 538 -13.95 -23.20 18.78
C THR A 538 -13.44 -22.83 17.38
N GLN A 539 -12.93 -21.59 17.22
CA GLN A 539 -12.50 -20.98 15.97
C GLN A 539 -13.62 -20.73 14.95
N LYS A 540 -14.89 -20.75 15.38
CA LYS A 540 -16.00 -20.35 14.52
C LYS A 540 -16.00 -18.82 14.34
N PRO A 541 -16.01 -18.29 13.10
CA PRO A 541 -16.07 -16.86 12.86
C PRO A 541 -17.32 -16.20 13.46
N ILE A 542 -17.12 -14.98 13.96
CA ILE A 542 -18.17 -14.07 14.44
C ILE A 542 -18.26 -12.86 13.49
N GLY A 543 -17.15 -12.50 12.87
CA GLY A 543 -17.03 -11.44 11.89
C GLY A 543 -15.57 -11.21 11.53
N TRP A 544 -15.30 -10.15 10.78
CA TRP A 544 -13.95 -9.75 10.41
C TRP A 544 -13.72 -8.26 10.68
N GLY A 545 -12.46 -7.88 10.84
CA GLY A 545 -12.10 -6.50 11.11
C GLY A 545 -10.63 -6.21 10.90
N LEU A 546 -10.24 -4.98 11.22
CA LEU A 546 -8.86 -4.53 11.09
C LEU A 546 -8.14 -4.62 12.43
N TYR A 547 -7.01 -5.32 12.42
CA TYR A 547 -6.18 -5.58 13.57
C TYR A 547 -5.28 -4.37 13.90
N ASN A 548 -5.04 -4.14 15.19
CA ASN A 548 -4.03 -3.22 15.67
C ASN A 548 -3.31 -3.85 16.86
N SER A 549 -1.97 -4.00 16.74
CA SER A 549 -1.14 -4.64 17.77
C SER A 549 -0.83 -3.74 18.96
N ILE A 550 -1.05 -2.43 18.84
CA ILE A 550 -0.67 -1.41 19.83
C ILE A 550 -1.91 -0.86 20.55
N SER A 551 -3.00 -0.63 19.81
CA SER A 551 -4.22 -0.02 20.34
C SER A 551 -4.87 -0.90 21.42
N MET A 552 -5.52 -0.25 22.39
CA MET A 552 -6.40 -0.96 23.32
C MET A 552 -7.58 -1.64 22.59
N PHE A 553 -7.94 -1.15 21.41
CA PHE A 553 -8.92 -1.73 20.50
C PHE A 553 -8.20 -2.58 19.47
N CYS A 554 -7.94 -3.82 19.88
CA CYS A 554 -7.14 -4.79 19.16
C CYS A 554 -7.74 -5.17 17.80
N VAL A 555 -9.08 -5.20 17.69
CA VAL A 555 -9.76 -5.31 16.38
C VAL A 555 -10.90 -4.31 16.32
N ARG A 556 -10.97 -3.54 15.25
CA ARG A 556 -12.16 -2.79 14.87
C ARG A 556 -12.96 -3.67 13.91
N LEU A 557 -14.06 -4.22 14.41
CA LEU A 557 -14.95 -5.08 13.64
C LEU A 557 -15.54 -4.27 12.50
N MET A 558 -15.33 -4.78 11.29
CA MET A 558 -15.85 -4.19 10.09
C MET A 558 -17.18 -4.84 9.77
N GLN A 559 -17.27 -6.16 9.61
CA GLN A 559 -18.53 -6.81 9.26
C GLN A 559 -18.74 -8.06 10.10
N LEU A 560 -19.98 -8.30 10.52
CA LEU A 560 -20.34 -9.55 11.20
C LEU A 560 -20.46 -10.70 10.18
N GLU A 561 -20.27 -11.94 10.64
CA GLU A 561 -20.35 -13.13 9.78
C GLU A 561 -21.71 -13.25 9.08
N GLU A 562 -22.79 -12.92 9.79
CA GLU A 562 -24.17 -12.92 9.24
C GLU A 562 -24.39 -11.81 8.20
N GLU A 563 -23.63 -10.73 8.27
CA GLU A 563 -23.66 -9.65 7.28
C GLU A 563 -22.83 -10.04 6.05
N ALA A 564 -21.63 -10.59 6.27
CA ALA A 564 -20.77 -11.11 5.21
C ALA A 564 -21.44 -12.23 4.40
N SER A 565 -22.27 -13.05 5.06
CA SER A 565 -23.05 -14.10 4.39
C SER A 565 -24.18 -13.54 3.50
N ARG A 566 -24.74 -12.37 3.86
CA ARG A 566 -25.82 -11.71 3.11
C ARG A 566 -25.32 -10.87 1.96
N ASP A 567 -24.17 -10.23 2.15
CA ASP A 567 -23.46 -9.49 1.13
C ASP A 567 -21.99 -9.97 1.03
N PRO A 568 -21.76 -11.03 0.23
CA PRO A 568 -20.42 -11.58 0.04
C PRO A 568 -19.47 -10.63 -0.71
N SER A 569 -19.97 -9.60 -1.40
CA SER A 569 -19.13 -8.69 -2.17
C SER A 569 -18.25 -7.80 -1.27
N CYS A 570 -18.74 -7.52 -0.06
CA CYS A 570 -18.03 -6.76 0.96
C CYS A 570 -17.18 -7.64 1.88
N ALA A 571 -17.34 -8.97 1.84
CA ALA A 571 -16.67 -9.88 2.75
C ALA A 571 -15.15 -9.81 2.58
N LEU A 572 -14.46 -9.35 3.63
CA LEU A 572 -13.00 -9.17 3.67
C LEU A 572 -12.46 -8.23 2.58
N ASN A 573 -13.33 -7.36 2.05
CA ASN A 573 -13.00 -6.38 1.05
C ASN A 573 -13.26 -4.98 1.61
N MET A 574 -12.20 -4.34 2.10
CA MET A 574 -12.32 -3.04 2.75
C MET A 574 -12.70 -1.93 1.76
N GLU A 575 -12.24 -1.99 0.51
CA GLU A 575 -12.51 -0.98 -0.50
C GLU A 575 -14.00 -0.91 -0.83
N THR A 576 -14.59 -2.07 -1.14
CA THR A 576 -16.03 -2.19 -1.42
C THR A 576 -16.86 -1.87 -0.17
N LEU A 577 -16.42 -2.31 1.02
CA LEU A 577 -17.15 -2.02 2.27
C LEU A 577 -17.17 -0.52 2.60
N ILE A 578 -16.05 0.19 2.42
CA ILE A 578 -15.95 1.64 2.63
C ILE A 578 -16.96 2.35 1.73
N GLU A 579 -16.96 2.02 0.43
CA GLU A 579 -17.87 2.62 -0.53
C GLU A 579 -19.33 2.37 -0.17
N THR A 580 -19.70 1.13 0.10
CA THR A 580 -21.06 0.77 0.51
C THR A 580 -21.51 1.56 1.74
N ARG A 581 -20.69 1.64 2.79
CA ARG A 581 -21.06 2.30 4.05
C ARG A 581 -21.11 3.82 3.96
N ILE A 582 -20.24 4.44 3.18
CA ILE A 582 -20.31 5.89 2.93
C ILE A 582 -21.60 6.22 2.16
N LEU A 583 -21.98 5.39 1.19
CA LEU A 583 -23.24 5.56 0.46
C LEU A 583 -24.46 5.35 1.37
N GLU A 584 -24.45 4.32 2.23
CA GLU A 584 -25.51 4.12 3.23
C GLU A 584 -25.63 5.31 4.19
N ALA A 585 -24.50 5.83 4.68
CA ALA A 585 -24.47 7.00 5.53
C ALA A 585 -25.04 8.25 4.83
N ARG A 586 -24.70 8.45 3.54
CA ARG A 586 -25.27 9.51 2.69
C ARG A 586 -26.78 9.37 2.55
N GLU A 587 -27.27 8.19 2.21
CA GLU A 587 -28.71 7.96 2.02
C GLU A 587 -29.49 8.14 3.32
N LEU A 588 -28.91 7.75 4.48
CA LEU A 588 -29.48 8.09 5.78
C LEU A 588 -29.61 9.62 5.95
N ARG A 589 -28.58 10.41 5.65
CA ARG A 589 -28.64 11.88 5.80
C ARG A 589 -29.66 12.51 4.84
N LYS A 590 -29.75 12.03 3.60
CA LYS A 590 -30.79 12.45 2.66
C LYS A 590 -32.20 12.17 3.19
N SER A 591 -32.42 10.98 3.76
CA SER A 591 -33.71 10.62 4.37
C SER A 591 -34.08 11.50 5.57
N LEU A 592 -33.07 12.04 6.26
CA LEU A 592 -33.22 13.02 7.35
C LEU A 592 -33.38 14.46 6.84
N GLY A 593 -33.40 14.69 5.53
CA GLY A 593 -33.54 16.00 4.90
C GLY A 593 -32.25 16.83 4.89
N LEU A 594 -31.09 16.17 4.76
CA LEU A 594 -29.77 16.83 4.73
C LEU A 594 -29.00 16.46 3.45
N PRO A 595 -28.38 17.43 2.77
CA PRO A 595 -28.56 18.88 2.98
C PRO A 595 -29.99 19.33 2.61
N SER A 596 -30.37 20.52 3.06
CA SER A 596 -31.61 21.20 2.65
C SER A 596 -31.35 22.66 2.35
N ALA A 597 -32.34 23.35 1.77
CA ALA A 597 -32.27 24.79 1.52
C ALA A 597 -31.93 25.62 2.77
N ASN A 598 -32.26 25.10 3.96
CA ASN A 598 -32.02 25.78 5.23
C ASN A 598 -30.86 25.18 6.04
N THR A 599 -30.22 24.09 5.58
CA THR A 599 -29.09 23.47 6.29
C THR A 599 -28.09 22.84 5.31
N SER A 600 -26.88 23.39 5.26
CA SER A 600 -25.72 22.88 4.52
C SER A 600 -24.54 22.49 5.44
N ALA A 601 -24.73 22.54 6.75
CA ALA A 601 -23.78 22.06 7.76
C ALA A 601 -24.33 20.82 8.48
N TYR A 602 -23.71 19.66 8.25
CA TYR A 602 -24.17 18.39 8.81
C TYR A 602 -23.05 17.36 8.92
N ARG A 603 -23.29 16.30 9.71
CA ARG A 603 -22.39 15.15 9.78
C ARG A 603 -22.79 14.11 8.76
N LEU A 604 -21.91 13.80 7.81
CA LEU A 604 -22.11 12.74 6.82
C LEU A 604 -21.81 11.37 7.40
N VAL A 605 -20.67 11.21 8.10
CA VAL A 605 -20.25 9.94 8.73
C VAL A 605 -19.94 10.19 10.21
N ASN A 606 -20.51 9.36 11.08
CA ASN A 606 -20.41 9.42 12.54
C ASN A 606 -19.84 8.13 13.14
N SER A 607 -18.63 7.76 12.71
CA SER A 607 -17.82 6.71 13.34
C SER A 607 -18.59 5.39 13.54
N GLU A 608 -18.70 4.90 14.78
CA GLU A 608 -19.40 3.67 15.14
C GLU A 608 -20.89 3.70 14.75
N GLY A 609 -21.53 4.87 14.78
CA GLY A 609 -22.94 5.02 14.41
C GLY A 609 -23.23 4.73 12.94
N ASP A 610 -22.21 4.84 12.08
CA ASP A 610 -22.24 4.48 10.66
C ASP A 610 -21.31 3.29 10.38
N ARG A 611 -20.93 2.54 11.43
CA ARG A 611 -20.09 1.33 11.37
C ARG A 611 -18.72 1.56 10.71
N LEU A 612 -18.18 2.77 10.77
CA LEU A 612 -16.84 3.12 10.29
C LEU A 612 -16.01 3.66 11.46
N SER A 613 -15.79 2.80 12.47
CA SER A 613 -15.19 3.17 13.76
C SER A 613 -13.85 3.91 13.60
N GLY A 614 -13.82 5.17 14.03
CA GLY A 614 -12.65 6.05 13.96
C GLY A 614 -12.69 7.07 12.83
N LEU A 615 -13.67 6.99 11.92
CA LEU A 615 -13.88 7.94 10.82
C LEU A 615 -15.04 8.89 11.13
N ILE A 616 -14.79 10.19 11.06
CA ILE A 616 -15.82 11.22 11.11
C ILE A 616 -15.71 12.08 9.85
N VAL A 617 -16.84 12.39 9.23
CA VAL A 617 -16.91 13.31 8.08
C VAL A 617 -17.99 14.35 8.33
N ASP A 618 -17.58 15.61 8.49
CA ASP A 618 -18.49 16.76 8.52
C ASP A 618 -18.53 17.43 7.16
N VAL A 619 -19.71 17.83 6.71
CA VAL A 619 -19.92 18.55 5.46
C VAL A 619 -20.33 19.98 5.78
N PHE A 620 -19.61 20.93 5.19
CA PHE A 620 -19.83 22.37 5.31
C PHE A 620 -19.93 22.97 3.91
N GLY A 621 -21.15 23.13 3.39
CA GLY A 621 -21.32 23.53 1.99
C GLY A 621 -20.81 22.42 1.07
N ASP A 622 -19.78 22.73 0.27
CA ASP A 622 -19.12 21.80 -0.65
C ASP A 622 -17.76 21.28 -0.13
N ILE A 623 -17.46 21.51 1.16
CA ILE A 623 -16.24 21.05 1.82
C ILE A 623 -16.56 19.89 2.76
N ALA A 624 -15.89 18.75 2.57
CA ALA A 624 -15.87 17.64 3.52
C ALA A 624 -14.64 17.76 4.43
N VAL A 625 -14.86 17.87 5.74
CA VAL A 625 -13.82 17.83 6.76
C VAL A 625 -13.76 16.43 7.37
N ILE A 626 -12.69 15.71 7.07
CA ILE A 626 -12.49 14.32 7.50
C ILE A 626 -11.64 14.33 8.77
N ALA A 627 -12.19 13.82 9.87
CA ALA A 627 -11.45 13.59 11.10
C ALA A 627 -11.14 12.09 11.27
N SER A 628 -9.84 11.78 11.28
CA SER A 628 -9.32 10.43 11.42
C SER A 628 -8.80 10.19 12.84
N SER A 629 -9.22 9.08 13.45
CA SER A 629 -8.82 8.72 14.83
C SER A 629 -8.43 7.25 15.00
N ALA A 630 -8.32 6.50 13.90
CA ALA A 630 -7.92 5.10 13.91
C ALA A 630 -6.86 4.84 12.83
N ALA A 631 -5.93 3.93 13.09
CA ALA A 631 -4.81 3.66 12.17
C ALA A 631 -5.29 3.21 10.78
N TRP A 632 -6.39 2.45 10.71
CA TRP A 632 -6.93 2.02 9.42
C TRP A 632 -7.46 3.16 8.54
N VAL A 633 -7.97 4.23 9.15
CA VAL A 633 -8.50 5.39 8.40
C VAL A 633 -7.34 6.09 7.67
N GLU A 634 -6.17 6.15 8.31
CA GLU A 634 -4.96 6.65 7.65
C GLU A 634 -4.42 5.67 6.60
N LYS A 635 -4.50 4.34 6.84
CA LYS A 635 -4.11 3.31 5.87
C LYS A 635 -4.93 3.39 4.57
N TYR A 636 -6.24 3.58 4.69
CA TYR A 636 -7.19 3.65 3.58
C TYR A 636 -7.56 5.08 3.17
N LYS A 637 -6.67 6.05 3.47
CA LYS A 637 -6.88 7.46 3.15
C LYS A 637 -7.17 7.69 1.65
N PRO A 638 -6.40 7.14 0.70
CA PRO A 638 -6.66 7.36 -0.73
C PRO A 638 -8.05 6.90 -1.17
N GLU A 639 -8.50 5.75 -0.69
CA GLU A 639 -9.80 5.15 -1.02
C GLU A 639 -10.95 5.96 -0.42
N LEU A 640 -10.77 6.44 0.82
CA LEU A 640 -11.72 7.33 1.49
C LEU A 640 -11.83 8.68 0.78
N GLU A 641 -10.70 9.30 0.41
CA GLU A 641 -10.69 10.56 -0.35
C GLU A 641 -11.37 10.37 -1.72
N ALA A 642 -11.06 9.27 -2.42
CA ALA A 642 -11.68 8.96 -3.70
C ALA A 642 -13.20 8.74 -3.57
N CYS A 643 -13.65 8.03 -2.53
CA CYS A 643 -15.08 7.79 -2.30
C CYS A 643 -15.83 9.08 -1.97
N ILE A 644 -15.28 9.92 -1.09
CA ILE A 644 -15.89 11.20 -0.73
C ILE A 644 -15.89 12.18 -1.91
N HIS A 645 -14.85 12.18 -2.74
CA HIS A 645 -14.78 13.04 -3.93
C HIS A 645 -15.77 12.63 -5.04
N ARG A 646 -16.23 11.37 -5.06
CA ARG A 646 -17.30 10.91 -5.97
C ARG A 646 -18.69 11.40 -5.55
N LEU A 647 -18.84 12.04 -4.39
CA LEU A 647 -20.12 12.60 -3.96
C LEU A 647 -20.34 13.94 -4.64
N ASP A 648 -21.41 14.06 -5.43
CA ASP A 648 -21.73 15.24 -6.27
C ASP A 648 -21.78 16.58 -5.50
N GLU A 649 -21.92 16.52 -4.18
CA GLU A 649 -22.04 17.69 -3.29
C GLU A 649 -20.69 18.21 -2.79
N ILE A 650 -19.57 17.49 -3.00
CA ILE A 650 -18.27 17.77 -2.38
C ILE A 650 -17.21 18.12 -3.42
N ASN A 651 -16.70 19.35 -3.38
CA ASN A 651 -15.62 19.81 -4.25
C ASN A 651 -14.25 19.78 -3.55
N HIS A 652 -14.23 19.88 -2.23
CA HIS A 652 -13.00 20.02 -1.44
C HIS A 652 -12.98 19.06 -0.25
N ILE A 653 -11.79 18.54 0.06
CA ILE A 653 -11.56 17.69 1.23
C ILE A 653 -10.52 18.36 2.13
N ASN A 654 -10.80 18.39 3.43
CA ASN A 654 -9.89 18.87 4.46
C ASN A 654 -9.64 17.74 5.48
N TRP A 655 -8.47 17.11 5.41
CA TRP A 655 -8.08 16.00 6.29
C TRP A 655 -7.50 16.52 7.61
N ARG A 656 -8.14 16.18 8.74
CA ARG A 656 -7.79 16.65 10.09
C ARG A 656 -7.53 15.45 11.03
N PRO A 657 -6.31 14.91 11.07
CA PRO A 657 -6.00 13.76 11.90
C PRO A 657 -6.05 14.11 13.38
N SER A 658 -6.68 13.25 14.19
CA SER A 658 -6.74 13.35 15.65
C SER A 658 -5.44 12.85 16.26
N VAL A 659 -4.41 13.69 16.22
CA VAL A 659 -3.01 13.36 16.57
C VAL A 659 -2.88 12.60 17.89
N GLU A 660 -3.58 13.01 18.95
CA GLU A 660 -3.51 12.32 20.25
C GLU A 660 -4.06 10.89 20.21
N MET A 661 -5.17 10.67 19.49
CA MET A 661 -5.78 9.34 19.34
C MET A 661 -4.95 8.43 18.43
N LEU A 662 -4.36 8.98 17.36
CA LEU A 662 -3.51 8.22 16.46
C LEU A 662 -2.20 7.75 17.13
N LYS A 663 -1.67 8.51 18.10
CA LYS A 663 -0.57 8.04 18.95
C LYS A 663 -0.96 6.82 19.79
N GLU A 664 -2.17 6.80 20.34
CA GLU A 664 -2.70 5.65 21.08
C GLU A 664 -2.93 4.43 20.15
N GLU A 665 -3.04 4.64 18.85
CA GLU A 665 -3.12 3.60 17.80
C GLU A 665 -1.74 3.17 17.27
N GLY A 666 -0.64 3.72 17.80
CA GLY A 666 0.73 3.35 17.42
C GLY A 666 1.30 4.04 16.18
N MET A 667 0.64 5.10 15.69
CA MET A 667 1.09 5.84 14.51
C MET A 667 2.11 6.93 14.87
N ASP A 668 3.20 7.04 14.10
CA ASP A 668 4.13 8.16 14.20
C ASP A 668 3.58 9.39 13.45
N VAL A 669 3.10 10.35 14.22
CA VAL A 669 2.45 11.58 13.74
C VAL A 669 3.43 12.74 13.52
N SER A 670 4.74 12.52 13.73
CA SER A 670 5.78 13.55 13.62
C SER A 670 5.79 14.23 12.25
N ASN A 671 5.52 13.46 11.19
CA ASN A 671 5.58 13.92 9.79
C ASN A 671 4.21 14.38 9.22
N LEU A 672 3.11 14.18 9.94
CA LEU A 672 1.75 14.50 9.44
C LEU A 672 1.41 16.00 9.42
N LYS A 673 2.27 16.85 10.00
CA LYS A 673 2.07 18.31 10.04
C LYS A 673 2.52 19.04 8.77
N GLU A 674 3.34 18.44 7.90
CA GLU A 674 4.02 19.17 6.81
C GLU A 674 3.51 18.89 5.38
N MET A 675 2.55 17.98 5.18
CA MET A 675 2.20 17.46 3.84
C MET A 675 0.87 17.93 3.23
N HIS A 676 0.26 19.04 3.68
CA HIS A 676 -1.00 19.51 3.06
C HIS A 676 -0.76 20.78 2.22
N GLN A 677 -0.69 20.60 0.89
CA GLN A 677 -0.85 21.70 -0.06
C GLN A 677 -2.27 22.27 0.07
N HIS A 678 -2.38 23.54 0.43
CA HIS A 678 -3.65 24.24 0.65
C HIS A 678 -4.40 24.50 -0.67
N THR A 679 -5.28 23.59 -1.08
CA THR A 679 -6.31 23.86 -2.11
C THR A 679 -7.69 24.15 -1.52
N CYS A 680 -7.88 23.95 -0.20
CA CYS A 680 -9.15 24.19 0.49
C CYS A 680 -9.27 25.68 0.91
N PRO A 681 -10.44 26.32 0.72
CA PRO A 681 -10.70 27.66 1.27
C PRO A 681 -10.48 27.72 2.78
N GLU A 682 -9.87 28.79 3.29
CA GLU A 682 -9.64 28.95 4.74
C GLU A 682 -10.93 29.15 5.54
N ARG A 683 -11.97 29.69 4.89
CA ARG A 683 -13.29 29.93 5.45
C ARG A 683 -14.37 29.61 4.42
N ILE A 684 -15.53 29.18 4.91
CA ILE A 684 -16.72 28.96 4.10
C ILE A 684 -17.96 29.48 4.81
N LYS A 685 -18.94 29.94 4.03
CA LYS A 685 -20.26 30.31 4.49
C LYS A 685 -21.19 29.11 4.37
N VAL A 686 -21.79 28.70 5.48
CA VAL A 686 -22.80 27.63 5.52
C VAL A 686 -24.12 28.17 6.07
N VAL A 687 -25.21 27.44 5.83
CA VAL A 687 -26.51 27.71 6.46
C VAL A 687 -26.85 26.58 7.44
N GLU A 688 -27.40 26.92 8.59
CA GLU A 688 -27.96 25.96 9.56
C GLU A 688 -29.26 26.53 10.13
N ASN A 689 -30.36 25.78 10.03
CA ASN A 689 -31.70 26.22 10.43
C ASN A 689 -32.11 27.61 9.87
N GLY A 690 -31.64 27.94 8.67
CA GLY A 690 -31.89 29.24 8.03
C GLY A 690 -31.03 30.41 8.56
N ILE A 691 -29.99 30.14 9.36
CA ILE A 691 -29.00 31.11 9.83
C ILE A 691 -27.67 30.83 9.14
N PHE A 692 -27.03 31.86 8.59
CA PHE A 692 -25.73 31.77 7.96
C PHE A 692 -24.60 31.82 8.99
N TYR A 693 -23.59 30.97 8.82
CA TYR A 693 -22.40 30.93 9.67
C TYR A 693 -21.14 30.96 8.81
N ALA A 694 -20.17 31.79 9.22
CA ALA A 694 -18.79 31.71 8.77
C ALA A 694 -18.07 30.59 9.55
N VAL A 695 -17.62 29.56 8.85
CA VAL A 695 -16.88 28.42 9.41
C VAL A 695 -15.41 28.52 9.01
N SER A 696 -14.51 28.40 9.99
CA SER A 696 -13.07 28.42 9.75
C SER A 696 -12.49 27.01 9.72
N MET A 697 -11.76 26.69 8.65
CA MET A 697 -11.07 25.40 8.47
C MET A 697 -9.85 25.23 9.40
N LYS A 698 -9.39 26.32 10.02
CA LYS A 698 -8.32 26.34 11.03
C LYS A 698 -8.85 26.28 12.48
N GLY A 699 -10.18 26.21 12.67
CA GLY A 699 -10.84 26.22 13.99
C GLY A 699 -10.66 24.94 14.81
N GLN A 700 -11.21 24.90 16.02
CA GLN A 700 -11.15 23.71 16.89
C GLN A 700 -11.93 22.51 16.30
N LYS A 701 -11.45 21.28 16.54
CA LYS A 701 -12.01 20.03 16.01
C LYS A 701 -12.15 20.04 14.48
N THR A 702 -13.37 19.91 13.95
CA THR A 702 -13.68 19.97 12.51
C THR A 702 -13.99 21.38 12.02
N GLY A 703 -14.20 22.35 12.92
CA GLY A 703 -14.41 23.76 12.61
C GLY A 703 -15.77 24.32 13.00
N PHE A 704 -16.83 23.50 13.05
CA PHE A 704 -18.18 23.89 13.47
C PHE A 704 -18.92 22.73 14.14
N TYR A 705 -19.70 23.02 15.18
CA TYR A 705 -20.37 22.00 16.01
C TYR A 705 -21.77 21.68 15.48
N ALA A 706 -21.88 20.78 14.50
CA ALA A 706 -23.17 20.37 13.91
C ALA A 706 -24.08 19.58 14.88
N ASP A 707 -23.50 18.99 15.93
CA ASP A 707 -24.22 18.18 16.92
C ASP A 707 -25.28 18.96 17.72
N GLN A 708 -25.07 20.26 17.94
CA GLN A 708 -26.02 21.12 18.67
C GLN A 708 -27.14 21.69 17.77
N ARG A 709 -27.20 21.37 16.46
CA ARG A 709 -28.15 21.97 15.49
C ARG A 709 -29.61 21.98 15.97
N LYS A 710 -30.10 20.83 16.44
CA LYS A 710 -31.49 20.71 16.93
C LYS A 710 -31.73 21.46 18.25
N ASN A 711 -30.72 21.53 19.11
CA ASN A 711 -30.83 22.27 20.37
C ASN A 711 -30.85 23.78 20.12
N ARG A 712 -30.03 24.26 19.17
CA ARG A 712 -30.06 25.66 18.72
C ARG A 712 -31.40 26.05 18.12
N GLN A 713 -31.96 25.20 17.25
CA GLN A 713 -33.31 25.41 16.70
C GLN A 713 -34.36 25.49 17.81
N PHE A 714 -34.31 24.60 18.80
CA PHE A 714 -35.26 24.62 19.90
C PHE A 714 -35.18 25.92 20.71
N ILE A 715 -33.98 26.46 20.96
CA ILE A 715 -33.81 27.74 21.65
C ILE A 715 -34.52 28.89 20.93
N SER A 716 -34.53 28.93 19.60
CA SER A 716 -35.24 29.99 18.86
C SER A 716 -36.75 29.97 19.16
N THR A 717 -37.35 28.79 19.32
CA THR A 717 -38.79 28.64 19.59
C THR A 717 -39.24 29.15 20.96
N ILE A 718 -38.32 29.27 21.92
CA ILE A 718 -38.63 29.66 23.31
C ILE A 718 -38.04 31.01 23.71
N SER A 719 -37.44 31.75 22.78
CA SER A 719 -36.69 32.99 23.10
C SER A 719 -37.50 34.28 22.95
N ASN A 720 -38.69 34.25 22.35
CA ASN A 720 -39.48 35.45 22.05
C ASN A 720 -39.69 36.34 23.30
N GLY A 721 -39.28 37.62 23.20
CA GLY A 721 -39.40 38.63 24.25
C GLY A 721 -38.48 38.45 25.46
N LYS A 722 -37.56 37.47 25.47
CA LYS A 722 -36.70 37.15 26.63
C LYS A 722 -35.37 37.87 26.60
N LYS A 723 -34.83 38.23 27.78
CA LYS A 723 -33.40 38.55 27.95
C LYS A 723 -32.62 37.24 28.09
N VAL A 724 -31.70 36.98 27.15
CA VAL A 724 -30.99 35.69 27.00
C VAL A 724 -29.50 35.85 27.32
N LEU A 725 -28.94 34.91 28.08
CA LEU A 725 -27.50 34.79 28.34
C LEU A 725 -26.98 33.49 27.72
N ASP A 726 -25.98 33.58 26.86
CA ASP A 726 -25.30 32.45 26.21
C ASP A 726 -23.86 32.35 26.72
N MET A 727 -23.62 31.45 27.67
CA MET A 727 -22.31 31.21 28.28
C MET A 727 -21.52 30.15 27.51
N CYS A 728 -20.25 30.45 27.23
CA CYS A 728 -19.38 29.67 26.35
C CYS A 728 -19.93 29.64 24.92
N CYS A 729 -20.29 30.81 24.39
CA CYS A 729 -21.09 30.93 23.17
C CYS A 729 -20.34 30.60 21.86
N TYR A 730 -19.01 30.46 21.90
CA TYR A 730 -18.16 30.22 20.73
C TYR A 730 -18.46 31.18 19.56
N SER A 731 -18.90 30.68 18.41
CA SER A 731 -19.28 31.45 17.21
C SER A 731 -20.71 32.02 17.26
N GLY A 732 -21.33 32.02 18.45
CA GLY A 732 -22.65 32.59 18.72
C GLY A 732 -23.82 31.69 18.36
N GLY A 733 -23.61 30.37 18.22
CA GLY A 733 -24.64 29.45 17.72
C GLY A 733 -26.00 29.61 18.42
N PHE A 734 -26.04 29.54 19.75
CA PHE A 734 -27.27 29.73 20.52
C PHE A 734 -27.73 31.18 20.55
N ALA A 735 -26.81 32.14 20.75
CA ALA A 735 -27.11 33.57 20.74
C ALA A 735 -27.83 34.04 19.47
N LEU A 736 -27.35 33.65 18.28
CA LEU A 736 -27.99 33.99 17.00
C LEU A 736 -29.38 33.37 16.87
N ASN A 737 -29.55 32.10 17.27
CA ASN A 737 -30.85 31.43 17.23
C ASN A 737 -31.85 32.07 18.20
N ALA A 738 -31.41 32.47 19.39
CA ALA A 738 -32.24 33.18 20.35
C ALA A 738 -32.72 34.52 19.80
N LEU A 739 -31.82 35.31 19.19
CA LEU A 739 -32.17 36.59 18.58
C LEU A 739 -33.12 36.42 17.39
N ARG A 740 -32.88 35.44 16.51
CA ARG A 740 -33.78 35.08 15.40
C ARG A 740 -35.16 34.64 15.90
N GLY A 741 -35.22 34.00 17.07
CA GLY A 741 -36.42 33.62 17.78
C GLY A 741 -37.16 34.75 18.50
N GLY A 742 -36.69 35.99 18.37
CA GLY A 742 -37.34 37.17 18.95
C GLY A 742 -36.86 37.56 20.36
N ALA A 743 -35.70 37.09 20.82
CA ALA A 743 -35.13 37.53 22.11
C ALA A 743 -35.00 39.05 22.19
N ALA A 744 -35.44 39.67 23.28
CA ALA A 744 -35.38 41.11 23.45
C ALA A 744 -33.93 41.61 23.44
N HIS A 745 -33.05 40.96 24.22
CA HIS A 745 -31.62 41.22 24.26
C HIS A 745 -30.87 39.90 24.49
N VAL A 746 -29.70 39.75 23.87
CA VAL A 746 -28.84 38.57 23.98
C VAL A 746 -27.44 38.99 24.44
N THR A 747 -26.90 38.33 25.45
CA THR A 747 -25.51 38.48 25.89
C THR A 747 -24.77 37.17 25.66
N GLY A 748 -23.73 37.17 24.84
CA GLY A 748 -22.84 36.03 24.63
C GLY A 748 -21.50 36.23 25.31
N VAL A 749 -20.99 35.22 26.01
CA VAL A 749 -19.72 35.30 26.74
C VAL A 749 -18.83 34.11 26.36
N ASP A 750 -17.58 34.40 25.97
CA ASP A 750 -16.58 33.37 25.66
C ASP A 750 -15.16 33.90 25.95
N THR A 751 -14.21 33.01 26.22
CA THR A 751 -12.80 33.40 26.45
C THR A 751 -12.02 33.60 25.15
N SER A 752 -12.48 33.00 24.05
CA SER A 752 -11.83 33.00 22.75
C SER A 752 -12.17 34.23 21.92
N LEU A 753 -11.22 35.17 21.82
CA LEU A 753 -11.39 36.36 20.96
C LEU A 753 -11.63 36.01 19.47
N PRO A 754 -10.95 35.01 18.87
CA PRO A 754 -11.27 34.59 17.50
C PRO A 754 -12.71 34.07 17.34
N ALA A 755 -13.23 33.34 18.34
CA ALA A 755 -14.61 32.82 18.29
C ALA A 755 -15.64 33.96 18.37
N LEU A 756 -15.42 34.93 19.27
CA LEU A 756 -16.26 36.13 19.36
C LEU A 756 -16.17 37.01 18.11
N GLY A 757 -15.03 37.03 17.43
CA GLY A 757 -14.86 37.65 16.12
C GLY A 757 -15.81 37.04 15.08
N LEU A 758 -15.82 35.71 14.98
CA LEU A 758 -16.76 34.97 14.12
C LEU A 758 -18.22 35.20 14.55
N ALA A 759 -18.52 35.27 15.85
CA ALA A 759 -19.86 35.52 16.34
C ALA A 759 -20.41 36.89 15.89
N ARG A 760 -19.57 37.94 15.94
CA ARG A 760 -19.92 39.27 15.43
C ARG A 760 -20.09 39.28 13.91
N GLU A 761 -19.22 38.59 13.18
CA GLU A 761 -19.36 38.41 11.72
C GLU A 761 -20.69 37.72 11.37
N ASN A 762 -21.07 36.69 12.13
CA ASN A 762 -22.33 35.98 11.93
C ASN A 762 -23.56 36.87 12.19
N VAL A 763 -23.51 37.82 13.12
CA VAL A 763 -24.60 38.81 13.33
C VAL A 763 -24.80 39.63 12.05
N VAL A 764 -23.71 40.14 11.47
CA VAL A 764 -23.74 40.91 10.22
C VAL A 764 -24.24 40.05 9.06
N LEU A 765 -23.74 38.81 8.92
CA LEU A 765 -24.12 37.89 7.85
C LEU A 765 -25.62 37.58 7.79
N ASN A 766 -26.32 37.72 8.92
CA ASN A 766 -27.75 37.44 9.04
C ASN A 766 -28.61 38.70 9.13
N ASN A 767 -28.03 39.90 8.94
CA ASN A 767 -28.71 41.19 9.12
C ASN A 767 -29.46 41.28 10.46
N LEU A 768 -28.85 40.73 11.51
CA LEU A 768 -29.41 40.78 12.86
C LEU A 768 -29.05 42.12 13.51
N ASP A 769 -30.00 42.66 14.28
CA ASP A 769 -29.84 43.95 14.97
C ASP A 769 -28.67 43.90 15.97
N PRO A 770 -27.58 44.64 15.73
CA PRO A 770 -26.39 44.62 16.59
C PRO A 770 -26.65 45.29 17.95
N GLU A 771 -27.69 46.12 18.10
CA GLU A 771 -28.00 46.77 19.38
C GLU A 771 -28.64 45.78 20.37
N ARG A 772 -29.24 44.70 19.86
CA ARG A 772 -29.91 43.67 20.67
C ARG A 772 -28.99 42.51 21.05
N ILE A 773 -27.73 42.52 20.64
CA ILE A 773 -26.77 41.44 20.95
C ILE A 773 -25.38 41.97 21.33
N LEU A 774 -24.87 41.50 22.47
CA LEU A 774 -23.58 41.90 23.00
C LEU A 774 -22.69 40.67 23.21
N PHE A 775 -21.45 40.72 22.70
CA PHE A 775 -20.43 39.68 22.89
C PHE A 775 -19.27 40.17 23.75
N LEU A 776 -19.05 39.49 24.88
CA LEU A 776 -18.04 39.84 25.89
C LEU A 776 -16.95 38.78 25.99
N LYS A 777 -15.69 39.24 26.05
CA LYS A 777 -14.53 38.37 26.26
C LYS A 777 -14.22 38.27 27.76
N GLU A 778 -14.67 37.20 28.40
CA GLU A 778 -14.49 37.00 29.84
C GLU A 778 -14.56 35.51 30.21
N ASP A 779 -13.94 35.11 31.33
CA ASP A 779 -14.15 33.77 31.88
C ASP A 779 -15.59 33.59 32.35
N ALA A 780 -16.15 32.40 32.12
CA ALA A 780 -17.55 32.14 32.42
C ALA A 780 -17.87 32.28 33.92
N THR A 781 -16.98 31.86 34.81
CA THR A 781 -17.16 31.95 36.26
C THR A 781 -17.02 33.39 36.74
N GLU A 782 -16.03 34.12 36.22
CA GLU A 782 -15.79 35.52 36.56
C GLU A 782 -16.96 36.41 36.14
N PHE A 783 -17.39 36.29 34.88
CA PHE A 783 -18.55 37.03 34.37
C PHE A 783 -19.79 36.77 35.22
N MET A 784 -20.12 35.50 35.50
CA MET A 784 -21.31 35.17 36.27
C MET A 784 -21.25 35.71 37.70
N LYS A 785 -20.09 35.68 38.36
CA LYS A 785 -19.91 36.28 39.69
C LYS A 785 -20.06 37.81 39.66
N GLY A 786 -19.51 38.47 38.64
CA GLY A 786 -19.67 39.91 38.44
C GLY A 786 -21.10 40.32 38.13
N ALA A 787 -21.80 39.55 37.29
CA ALA A 787 -23.22 39.78 37.01
C ALA A 787 -24.09 39.62 38.27
N LEU A 788 -23.78 38.63 39.12
CA LEU A 788 -24.44 38.45 40.42
C LEU A 788 -24.19 39.63 41.37
N SER A 789 -22.98 40.19 41.42
CA SER A 789 -22.69 41.35 42.28
C SER A 789 -23.39 42.62 41.79
N ARG A 790 -23.61 42.74 40.47
CA ARG A 790 -24.42 43.81 39.85
C ARG A 790 -25.93 43.55 39.89
N SER A 791 -26.39 42.48 40.55
CA SER A 791 -27.80 42.08 40.64
C SER A 791 -28.49 41.89 39.28
N GLU A 792 -27.74 41.48 38.27
CA GLU A 792 -28.28 41.18 36.94
C GLU A 792 -28.99 39.81 36.92
N SER A 793 -30.03 39.69 36.10
CA SER A 793 -30.75 38.44 35.87
C SER A 793 -31.29 38.32 34.44
N TRP A 794 -31.49 37.08 34.00
CA TRP A 794 -31.93 36.72 32.65
C TRP A 794 -33.15 35.80 32.69
N ASP A 795 -34.00 35.89 31.67
CA ASP A 795 -35.19 35.05 31.53
C ASP A 795 -34.85 33.64 31.02
N LEU A 796 -33.78 33.55 30.23
CA LEU A 796 -33.22 32.31 29.69
C LEU A 796 -31.70 32.35 29.78
N VAL A 797 -31.10 31.37 30.45
CA VAL A 797 -29.64 31.18 30.51
C VAL A 797 -29.29 29.89 29.77
N ILE A 798 -28.23 29.95 28.96
CA ILE A 798 -27.66 28.84 28.22
C ILE A 798 -26.23 28.64 28.71
N LEU A 799 -25.89 27.40 29.04
CA LEU A 799 -24.59 27.02 29.56
C LEU A 799 -24.06 25.81 28.78
N ASP A 800 -23.16 26.05 27.82
CA ASP A 800 -22.53 24.99 27.01
C ASP A 800 -21.00 24.94 27.22
N PRO A 801 -20.54 24.45 28.38
CA PRO A 801 -19.13 24.50 28.73
C PRO A 801 -18.30 23.53 27.85
N PRO A 802 -16.98 23.78 27.70
CA PRO A 802 -16.08 22.86 27.02
C PRO A 802 -16.02 21.49 27.71
N LYS A 803 -15.32 20.53 27.09
CA LYS A 803 -15.22 19.15 27.59
C LYS A 803 -14.47 19.08 28.94
N LEU A 804 -15.21 19.14 30.06
CA LEU A 804 -14.64 19.11 31.42
C LEU A 804 -14.25 17.70 31.89
N ALA A 805 -14.90 16.65 31.38
CA ALA A 805 -14.63 15.25 31.74
C ALA A 805 -14.27 14.42 30.50
N PRO A 806 -13.06 14.60 29.92
CA PRO A 806 -12.67 13.91 28.69
C PRO A 806 -12.57 12.39 28.85
N ARG A 807 -12.28 11.89 30.05
CA ARG A 807 -12.09 10.46 30.38
C ARG A 807 -12.75 10.14 31.73
N LYS A 808 -13.16 8.87 31.95
CA LYS A 808 -13.78 8.40 33.20
C LYS A 808 -12.96 8.74 34.46
N LYS A 809 -11.63 8.70 34.39
CA LYS A 809 -10.73 9.03 35.53
C LYS A 809 -10.88 10.48 36.03
N VAL A 810 -11.26 11.41 35.16
CA VAL A 810 -11.40 12.86 35.47
C VAL A 810 -12.83 13.21 35.91
N LEU A 811 -13.76 12.26 35.80
CA LEU A 811 -15.18 12.50 36.01
C LEU A 811 -15.51 13.03 37.42
N GLN A 812 -14.83 12.52 38.45
CA GLN A 812 -15.09 12.91 39.84
C GLN A 812 -14.63 14.35 40.13
N SER A 813 -13.46 14.76 39.65
CA SER A 813 -12.98 16.15 39.79
C SER A 813 -13.83 17.11 38.94
N ALA A 814 -14.23 16.70 37.73
CA ALA A 814 -15.09 17.49 36.86
C ALA A 814 -16.50 17.73 37.41
N SER A 815 -17.01 16.82 38.25
CA SER A 815 -18.35 16.92 38.85
C SER A 815 -18.49 18.18 39.73
N GLY A 816 -17.43 18.58 40.42
CA GLY A 816 -17.41 19.83 41.21
C GLY A 816 -17.50 21.07 40.33
N MET A 817 -16.79 21.09 39.20
CA MET A 817 -16.84 22.19 38.24
C MET A 817 -18.22 22.34 37.60
N TYR A 818 -18.82 21.23 37.15
CA TYR A 818 -20.19 21.25 36.63
C TYR A 818 -21.20 21.75 37.67
N ARG A 819 -21.06 21.32 38.93
CA ARG A 819 -21.94 21.78 40.03
C ARG A 819 -21.81 23.30 40.24
N ASN A 820 -20.59 23.81 40.28
CA ASN A 820 -20.32 25.24 40.48
C ASN A 820 -20.89 26.10 39.35
N LEU A 821 -20.58 25.77 38.09
CA LEU A 821 -21.07 26.51 36.92
C LEU A 821 -22.59 26.54 36.86
N ASN A 822 -23.23 25.39 37.05
CA ASN A 822 -24.69 25.31 37.03
C ASN A 822 -25.33 26.08 38.19
N SER A 823 -24.71 26.09 39.39
CA SER A 823 -25.22 26.84 40.52
C SER A 823 -25.20 28.35 40.25
N LEU A 824 -24.12 28.86 39.66
CA LEU A 824 -24.03 30.27 39.24
C LEU A 824 -25.07 30.60 38.17
N ALA A 825 -25.20 29.78 37.13
CA ALA A 825 -26.20 29.97 36.08
C ALA A 825 -27.64 29.97 36.63
N MET A 826 -27.96 29.08 37.57
CA MET A 826 -29.27 29.04 38.25
C MET A 826 -29.54 30.30 39.07
N ARG A 827 -28.52 30.90 39.70
CA ARG A 827 -28.68 32.15 40.46
C ARG A 827 -28.95 33.35 39.54
N LEU A 828 -28.36 33.35 38.35
CA LEU A 828 -28.59 34.36 37.30
C LEU A 828 -29.91 34.20 36.55
N THR A 829 -30.48 33.00 36.59
CA THR A 829 -31.80 32.74 35.99
C THR A 829 -32.88 33.34 36.89
N LYS A 830 -33.78 34.14 36.33
CA LYS A 830 -34.93 34.68 37.07
C LYS A 830 -35.77 33.56 37.65
N ARG A 831 -36.47 33.85 38.75
CA ARG A 831 -37.43 32.91 39.34
C ARG A 831 -38.55 32.60 38.33
N GLY A 832 -38.78 31.32 38.06
CA GLY A 832 -39.67 30.84 37.00
C GLY A 832 -39.06 30.83 35.60
N GLY A 833 -37.84 31.33 35.44
CA GLY A 833 -37.09 31.37 34.18
C GLY A 833 -36.49 30.02 33.79
N LEU A 834 -35.79 30.01 32.65
CA LEU A 834 -35.29 28.80 32.01
C LEU A 834 -33.76 28.74 32.03
N LEU A 835 -33.21 27.56 32.28
CA LEU A 835 -31.77 27.26 32.14
C LEU A 835 -31.60 26.04 31.23
N MET A 836 -30.92 26.21 30.10
CA MET A 836 -30.43 25.10 29.29
C MET A 836 -28.95 24.86 29.60
N THR A 837 -28.60 23.63 29.99
CA THR A 837 -27.24 23.26 30.37
C THR A 837 -26.79 22.01 29.62
N CYS A 838 -25.55 22.03 29.14
CA CYS A 838 -25.00 21.01 28.27
C CYS A 838 -23.76 20.32 28.88
N SER A 839 -23.48 19.12 28.40
CA SER A 839 -22.21 18.44 28.59
C SER A 839 -21.83 17.67 27.32
N CYS A 840 -20.72 18.05 26.69
CA CYS A 840 -20.11 17.31 25.56
C CYS A 840 -19.09 16.24 26.01
N SER A 841 -19.11 15.88 27.30
CA SER A 841 -18.21 14.89 27.89
C SER A 841 -18.87 13.51 27.90
N GLY A 842 -18.41 12.59 27.06
CA GLY A 842 -18.92 11.21 27.03
C GLY A 842 -18.92 10.53 28.40
N ALA A 843 -17.84 10.69 29.18
CA ALA A 843 -17.80 10.16 30.54
C ALA A 843 -18.91 10.71 31.45
N MET A 844 -19.34 11.97 31.27
CA MET A 844 -20.44 12.55 32.04
C MET A 844 -21.79 12.01 31.55
N THR A 845 -22.03 12.07 30.24
CA THR A 845 -23.26 11.59 29.59
C THR A 845 -23.54 10.12 29.93
N GLN A 846 -22.52 9.27 29.84
CA GLN A 846 -22.64 7.82 30.08
C GLN A 846 -22.74 7.45 31.57
N SER A 847 -22.36 8.34 32.49
CA SER A 847 -22.36 8.02 33.92
C SER A 847 -23.74 8.07 34.58
N GLY A 848 -24.72 8.72 33.95
CA GLY A 848 -26.01 9.03 34.57
C GLY A 848 -25.94 10.02 35.74
N MET A 849 -24.77 10.58 36.08
CA MET A 849 -24.60 11.44 37.25
C MET A 849 -25.06 12.89 37.04
N PHE A 850 -25.30 13.31 35.79
CA PHE A 850 -25.54 14.72 35.47
C PHE A 850 -26.76 15.28 36.22
N PHE A 851 -27.86 14.52 36.33
CA PHE A 851 -29.04 14.95 37.09
C PHE A 851 -28.76 15.16 38.58
N ARG A 852 -27.96 14.28 39.22
CA ARG A 852 -27.56 14.45 40.62
C ARG A 852 -26.68 15.69 40.80
N ILE A 853 -25.82 15.99 39.83
CA ILE A 853 -25.00 17.20 39.83
C ILE A 853 -25.89 18.44 39.74
N LEU A 854 -26.89 18.45 38.86
CA LEU A 854 -27.85 19.55 38.72
C LEU A 854 -28.68 19.76 39.98
N GLN A 855 -29.14 18.68 40.63
CA GLN A 855 -29.83 18.75 41.90
C GLN A 855 -28.95 19.36 43.00
N GLY A 856 -27.68 18.93 43.08
CA GLY A 856 -26.71 19.52 44.00
C GLY A 856 -26.45 21.01 43.72
N ALA A 857 -26.33 21.39 42.44
CA ALA A 857 -26.15 22.77 42.01
C ALA A 857 -27.34 23.66 42.41
N ALA A 858 -28.57 23.15 42.26
CA ALA A 858 -29.79 23.84 42.68
C ALA A 858 -29.83 24.08 44.19
N SER A 859 -29.46 23.06 44.98
CA SER A 859 -29.34 23.20 46.44
C SER A 859 -28.31 24.27 46.82
N THR A 860 -27.14 24.29 46.19
CA THR A 860 -26.11 25.32 46.41
C THR A 860 -26.59 26.71 45.97
N ALA A 861 -27.42 26.79 44.94
CA ALA A 861 -27.99 28.05 44.46
C ALA A 861 -29.16 28.55 45.32
N GLY A 862 -29.66 27.75 46.27
CA GLY A 862 -30.88 28.06 47.01
C GLY A 862 -32.14 28.09 46.12
N ARG A 863 -32.16 27.27 45.06
CA ARG A 863 -33.24 27.19 44.06
C ARG A 863 -33.88 25.81 44.03
N LYS A 864 -35.11 25.72 43.56
CA LYS A 864 -35.71 24.46 43.10
C LYS A 864 -35.63 24.37 41.58
N ILE A 865 -35.55 23.17 41.01
CA ILE A 865 -35.52 22.98 39.57
C ILE A 865 -36.53 21.93 39.12
N THR A 866 -37.01 22.06 37.88
CA THR A 866 -37.85 21.06 37.20
C THR A 866 -37.28 20.81 35.82
N ILE A 867 -37.11 19.54 35.44
CA ILE A 867 -36.62 19.16 34.11
C ILE A 867 -37.77 19.27 33.12
N LEU A 868 -37.56 20.02 32.04
CA LEU A 868 -38.54 20.23 30.98
C LEU A 868 -38.20 19.45 29.70
N ARG A 869 -36.91 19.24 29.42
CA ARG A 869 -36.44 18.52 28.23
C ARG A 869 -35.09 17.87 28.49
N GLN A 870 -34.92 16.64 28.02
CA GLN A 870 -33.64 15.95 27.89
C GLN A 870 -33.40 15.66 26.41
N ALA A 871 -32.24 16.04 25.90
CA ALA A 871 -31.84 15.85 24.51
C ALA A 871 -30.34 15.57 24.39
N GLY A 872 -29.91 15.19 23.18
CA GLY A 872 -28.51 14.95 22.84
C GLY A 872 -28.12 15.59 21.52
N ALA A 873 -27.26 14.92 20.76
CA ALA A 873 -26.83 15.34 19.43
C ALA A 873 -27.97 15.28 18.39
N ALA A 874 -27.81 16.00 17.30
CA ALA A 874 -28.70 15.95 16.14
C ALA A 874 -28.73 14.54 15.49
N CYS A 875 -29.79 14.23 14.74
CA CYS A 875 -30.04 12.88 14.22
C CYS A 875 -29.06 12.40 13.15
N ASP A 876 -28.27 13.30 12.57
CA ASP A 876 -27.11 12.99 11.71
C ASP A 876 -25.88 12.54 12.52
N HIS A 877 -26.03 12.35 13.83
CA HIS A 877 -25.06 11.70 14.73
C HIS A 877 -25.68 10.39 15.27
N PRO A 878 -25.92 9.38 14.40
CA PRO A 878 -26.48 8.11 14.82
C PRO A 878 -25.59 7.45 15.87
N ILE A 879 -26.21 6.67 16.75
CA ILE A 879 -25.52 5.92 17.81
C ILE A 879 -25.87 4.46 17.60
N ASP A 880 -24.84 3.62 17.57
CA ASP A 880 -25.01 2.18 17.58
C ASP A 880 -25.47 1.74 18.99
N PRO A 881 -26.64 1.10 19.14
CA PRO A 881 -27.11 0.60 20.42
C PRO A 881 -26.13 -0.36 21.12
N SER A 882 -25.33 -1.08 20.33
CA SER A 882 -24.30 -2.01 20.81
C SER A 882 -23.00 -1.31 21.19
N TYR A 883 -22.93 0.02 21.00
CA TYR A 883 -21.86 0.89 21.45
C TYR A 883 -22.40 2.19 22.07
N PRO A 884 -23.03 2.11 23.26
CA PRO A 884 -23.61 3.27 23.93
C PRO A 884 -22.57 4.34 24.31
N GLU A 885 -21.28 3.99 24.34
CA GLU A 885 -20.17 4.92 24.50
C GLU A 885 -20.08 5.97 23.38
N GLY A 886 -20.75 5.75 22.24
CA GLY A 886 -20.93 6.78 21.20
C GLY A 886 -21.77 7.97 21.66
N ALA A 887 -22.59 7.81 22.71
CA ALA A 887 -23.35 8.91 23.31
C ALA A 887 -22.42 9.86 24.09
N TYR A 888 -22.23 11.08 23.60
CA TYR A 888 -21.33 12.05 24.22
C TYR A 888 -21.96 13.38 24.65
N LEU A 889 -23.08 13.78 24.04
CA LEU A 889 -23.73 15.06 24.30
C LEU A 889 -25.00 14.89 25.15
N SER A 890 -25.06 15.61 26.28
CA SER A 890 -26.26 15.80 27.09
C SER A 890 -26.69 17.26 27.00
N ASN A 891 -27.99 17.52 26.80
CA ASN A 891 -28.61 18.84 26.82
C ASN A 891 -29.88 18.78 27.67
N ILE A 892 -29.90 19.52 28.78
CA ILE A 892 -31.02 19.53 29.73
C ILE A 892 -31.60 20.93 29.82
N LEU A 893 -32.90 21.06 29.56
CA LEU A 893 -33.66 22.28 29.83
C LEU A 893 -34.34 22.17 31.21
N LEU A 894 -34.14 23.19 32.02
CA LEU A 894 -34.65 23.31 33.37
C LEU A 894 -35.53 24.55 33.51
N ARG A 895 -36.58 24.46 34.32
CA ARG A 895 -37.22 25.60 34.97
C ARG A 895 -36.57 25.83 36.32
N VAL A 896 -36.18 27.07 36.64
CA VAL A 896 -35.56 27.45 37.91
C VAL A 896 -36.58 28.19 38.79
N LEU A 897 -36.79 27.76 40.04
CA LEU A 897 -37.86 28.20 40.95
C LEU A 897 -37.38 28.77 42.28
#